data_AF-A0A3S0CH58-F1
#
_entry.id   AF-A0A3S0CH58-F1
#
_cell.length_a   1.000
_cell.length_b   1.000
_cell.length_c   1.000
_cell.angle_alpha   90.00
_cell.angle_beta   90.00
_cell.angle_gamma   90.00
#
_symmetry.space_group_name_H-M   'P 1'
#
loop_
_entity.id
_entity.type
_entity.pdbx_description
1 polymer ?
#
loop_
_entity_poly.entity_id
_entity_poly.type
_entity_poly.pdbx_seq_one_letter_code
_entity_poly.pdbx_strand_id
1 'polypeptide(L)'
;MKTLQENKSMGRGWLLGITFALLGAPAAWAESQIQAINMSQQAGVDIVRIELSEPLAAVPNGFTIQSPPRVAIDLPGVGNAMGRNAIELNQGNLRSANIAQAGDRARVVLNLRQASNYQARLDGNALVIALGSEKTAQAGGQPVHFAQSLNTSPQALRDIDFRRGAEGTGRVIVNLPSNQVGVDIQQQGQSLIVEFLRSSLPENLRRKIDVTDFGTPVQLITTTQSGDRVRMVVEPKGNWEHSAYQSDNQFVLEVRPQKVDPNKLTQGPGFAGDKLSLNFQNIEVRALLQVIADFTNFNVVTSDTVTGNVTLRLKDVPWDQALDIIMQAKGLGLKKAGNVLWIAPKDELAAKEKLDLESKAAIAQLEPVRTQSFQLNYVKAEEIAKGLAGQSIGSGSGSGSSAGGSSGGSSGSGGSGTRILSPRGSVISEARTNQLFVSDIPSKLEEIQAMIAKIDVPVRQVLIEARIVEANDKFGRALGVKLGASDLRGQQGGIPGYSVGGGNYVTVGGNYDGVGAQTNQGVAANYNNTRFVNLPANVSSDSFSGGAAAQVALSLFSATANRFLNLELSALESDGKGKVVSSPRIITADQVKAVIEQGEELPYQVATASGATSIAFRKANLKLEVTPQITPEGSVILNVDVNKDSRGTLTPQGYAINTKHAQTQVLVENGGTVVIGGIYTQDEGETVNKVPLLGDVPVLGNLFKNKTRTSSKTELLIFLTPKVVSERATVR
;
A
#
# COMPACT_ATOMS: atom_id res chain seq x y z
N MET A 1 64.86 2.78 45.21
CA MET A 1 63.88 2.17 46.14
C MET A 1 63.24 1.01 45.41
N LYS A 2 63.74 -0.21 45.61
CA LYS A 2 63.23 -1.20 46.58
C LYS A 2 61.78 -1.56 46.22
N THR A 3 61.52 -2.71 45.59
CA THR A 3 61.35 -4.08 46.18
C THR A 3 59.90 -4.49 45.86
N LEU A 4 59.46 -5.71 45.51
CA LEU A 4 59.81 -7.11 45.78
C LEU A 4 58.98 -7.92 44.74
N GLN A 5 59.44 -8.96 44.02
CA GLN A 5 59.73 -10.34 44.48
C GLN A 5 58.60 -10.92 45.35
N GLU A 6 58.20 -12.18 45.36
CA GLU A 6 58.49 -13.43 44.66
C GLU A 6 57.57 -14.46 45.34
N ASN A 7 57.43 -15.64 44.73
CA ASN A 7 57.28 -16.94 45.40
C ASN A 7 55.92 -17.33 46.01
N LYS A 8 55.47 -18.59 45.94
CA LYS A 8 56.14 -19.89 45.71
C LYS A 8 55.06 -20.89 45.22
N SER A 9 55.28 -21.75 44.21
CA SER A 9 55.82 -23.13 44.31
C SER A 9 54.90 -24.11 45.09
N MET A 10 54.77 -25.40 44.83
CA MET A 10 55.44 -26.38 43.96
C MET A 10 54.70 -27.71 44.21
N GLY A 11 54.80 -28.67 43.30
CA GLY A 11 54.36 -30.05 43.55
C GLY A 11 54.91 -31.01 42.51
N ARG A 12 56.20 -31.35 42.66
CA ARG A 12 56.97 -32.27 41.82
C ARG A 12 56.81 -33.70 42.37
N GLY A 13 56.64 -34.69 41.51
CA GLY A 13 56.67 -36.10 41.88
C GLY A 13 57.23 -36.94 40.74
N TRP A 14 58.42 -37.49 40.96
CA TRP A 14 59.23 -38.33 40.06
C TRP A 14 59.34 -39.70 40.76
N LEU A 15 59.15 -40.83 40.04
CA LEU A 15 60.01 -42.03 40.05
C LEU A 15 59.31 -43.35 39.60
N LEU A 16 59.86 -43.89 38.51
CA LEU A 16 60.39 -45.26 38.29
C LEU A 16 59.49 -46.51 38.44
N GLY A 17 59.46 -47.35 37.40
CA GLY A 17 59.04 -48.76 37.49
C GLY A 17 58.91 -49.56 36.18
N ILE A 18 60.06 -49.96 35.60
CA ILE A 18 60.36 -51.29 34.97
C ILE A 18 59.55 -51.79 33.74
N THR A 19 60.35 -52.19 32.76
CA THR A 19 60.14 -52.91 31.49
C THR A 19 59.41 -54.26 31.57
N PHE A 20 58.51 -54.54 30.60
CA PHE A 20 58.38 -55.87 29.97
C PHE A 20 57.75 -55.76 28.57
N ALA A 21 58.42 -56.35 27.57
CA ALA A 21 57.97 -56.46 26.20
C ALA A 21 56.98 -57.63 26.04
N LEU A 22 55.88 -57.44 25.31
CA LEU A 22 55.20 -58.52 24.58
C LEU A 22 54.20 -57.95 23.56
N LEU A 23 54.27 -58.50 22.35
CA LEU A 23 53.47 -58.18 21.17
C LEU A 23 51.96 -58.30 21.44
N GLY A 24 51.20 -57.28 21.03
CA GLY A 24 49.77 -57.36 20.77
C GLY A 24 49.44 -56.37 19.65
N ALA A 25 49.09 -56.89 18.47
CA ALA A 25 48.81 -56.11 17.26
C ALA A 25 47.80 -54.97 17.53
N PRO A 26 47.97 -53.77 16.93
CA PRO A 26 46.91 -52.78 16.94
C PRO A 26 45.73 -53.36 16.16
N ALA A 27 44.60 -53.57 16.83
CA ALA A 27 43.33 -53.68 16.15
C ALA A 27 43.12 -52.35 15.42
N ALA A 28 43.40 -52.33 14.12
CA ALA A 28 42.97 -51.26 13.25
C ALA A 28 41.44 -51.21 13.37
N TRP A 29 40.91 -50.11 13.92
CA TRP A 29 39.49 -49.83 13.85
C TRP A 29 39.20 -49.64 12.36
N ALA A 30 38.57 -50.64 11.76
CA ALA A 30 38.26 -50.62 10.34
C ALA A 30 37.25 -49.50 10.11
N GLU A 31 37.60 -48.53 9.26
CA GLU A 31 36.67 -47.52 8.78
C GLU A 31 35.49 -48.23 8.10
N SER A 32 34.26 -48.05 8.61
CA SER A 32 33.08 -48.76 8.10
C SER A 32 32.91 -48.45 6.62
N GLN A 33 32.62 -49.45 5.78
CA GLN A 33 32.57 -49.29 4.34
C GLN A 33 31.16 -49.57 3.80
N ILE A 34 30.68 -48.77 2.85
CA ILE A 34 29.47 -49.05 2.07
C ILE A 34 29.78 -50.20 1.10
N GLN A 35 29.10 -51.33 1.28
CA GLN A 35 29.28 -52.54 0.47
C GLN A 35 28.26 -52.65 -0.66
N ALA A 36 27.01 -52.29 -0.39
CA ALA A 36 25.93 -52.36 -1.38
C ALA A 36 24.84 -51.30 -1.12
N ILE A 37 24.19 -50.86 -2.20
CA ILE A 37 22.96 -50.08 -2.15
C ILE A 37 21.95 -50.82 -3.01
N ASN A 38 20.93 -51.39 -2.37
CA ASN A 38 19.87 -52.14 -3.01
C ASN A 38 18.54 -51.40 -2.82
N MET A 39 17.63 -51.59 -3.76
CA MET A 39 16.27 -51.07 -3.67
C MET A 39 15.27 -52.22 -3.78
N SER A 40 14.21 -52.17 -2.98
CA SER A 40 13.08 -53.09 -3.01
C SER A 40 11.79 -52.32 -2.77
N GLN A 41 10.70 -52.70 -3.44
CA GLN A 41 9.40 -52.09 -3.21
C GLN A 41 8.53 -53.04 -2.36
N GLN A 42 8.04 -52.57 -1.21
CA GLN A 42 7.19 -53.36 -0.31
C GLN A 42 5.93 -52.57 0.02
N ALA A 43 4.75 -53.13 -0.29
CA ALA A 43 3.45 -52.50 -0.06
C ALA A 43 3.30 -51.06 -0.65
N GLY A 44 3.93 -50.79 -1.80
CA GLY A 44 3.87 -49.48 -2.46
C GLY A 44 4.82 -48.42 -1.89
N VAL A 45 5.64 -48.78 -0.91
CA VAL A 45 6.72 -47.94 -0.35
C VAL A 45 8.05 -48.41 -0.92
N ASP A 46 8.86 -47.47 -1.39
CA ASP A 46 10.17 -47.74 -1.98
C ASP A 46 11.22 -47.81 -0.88
N ILE A 47 11.78 -48.98 -0.62
CA ILE A 47 12.75 -49.22 0.45
C ILE A 47 14.16 -49.30 -0.16
N VAL A 48 15.05 -48.42 0.27
CA VAL A 48 16.46 -48.42 -0.07
C VAL A 48 17.25 -49.01 1.11
N ARG A 49 18.00 -50.07 0.87
CA ARG A 49 18.86 -50.75 1.87
C ARG A 49 20.32 -50.48 1.51
N ILE A 50 21.03 -49.79 2.40
CA ILE A 50 22.47 -49.51 2.29
C ILE A 50 23.20 -50.45 3.24
N GLU A 51 23.98 -51.39 2.72
CA GLU A 51 24.74 -52.37 3.50
C GLU A 51 26.12 -51.82 3.85
N LEU A 52 26.48 -51.92 5.13
CA LEU A 52 27.74 -51.44 5.69
C LEU A 52 28.56 -52.61 6.24
N SER A 53 29.89 -52.47 6.25
CA SER A 53 30.78 -53.48 6.84
C SER A 53 30.64 -53.61 8.35
N GLU A 54 30.27 -52.52 9.03
CA GLU A 54 30.01 -52.47 10.47
C GLU A 54 28.74 -51.64 10.77
N PRO A 55 27.99 -51.98 11.83
CA PRO A 55 26.76 -51.27 12.21
C PRO A 55 27.06 -49.83 12.69
N LEU A 56 26.18 -48.89 12.34
CA LEU A 56 26.28 -47.50 12.79
C LEU A 56 25.79 -47.34 14.23
N ALA A 57 26.43 -46.46 15.00
CA ALA A 57 26.06 -46.19 16.39
C ALA A 57 24.73 -45.44 16.55
N ALA A 58 24.30 -44.68 15.54
CA ALA A 58 23.05 -43.92 15.52
C ALA A 58 22.52 -43.73 14.10
N VAL A 59 21.22 -43.46 13.96
CA VAL A 59 20.60 -43.15 12.66
C VAL A 59 21.23 -41.88 12.09
N PRO A 60 21.80 -41.90 10.87
CA PRO A 60 22.46 -40.74 10.28
C PRO A 60 21.49 -39.63 9.88
N ASN A 61 22.00 -38.40 9.86
CA ASN A 61 21.22 -37.23 9.46
C ASN A 61 21.04 -37.19 7.94
N GLY A 62 19.87 -36.76 7.48
CA GLY A 62 19.61 -36.51 6.06
C GLY A 62 18.59 -35.39 5.82
N PHE A 63 18.56 -34.87 4.61
CA PHE A 63 17.70 -33.77 4.20
C PHE A 63 17.12 -34.02 2.80
N THR A 64 15.95 -33.44 2.53
CA THR A 64 15.28 -33.54 1.22
C THR A 64 15.39 -32.21 0.47
N ILE A 65 15.53 -32.29 -0.86
CA ILE A 65 15.52 -31.16 -1.80
C ILE A 65 14.36 -31.40 -2.76
N GLN A 66 13.51 -30.40 -2.97
CA GLN A 66 12.30 -30.53 -3.78
C GLN A 66 12.53 -30.26 -5.27
N SER A 67 13.39 -29.28 -5.60
CA SER A 67 13.68 -28.89 -6.98
C SER A 67 15.19 -28.74 -7.20
N PRO A 68 15.85 -29.73 -7.84
CA PRO A 68 15.33 -31.04 -8.26
C PRO A 68 15.09 -32.01 -7.08
N PRO A 69 14.14 -32.98 -7.18
CA PRO A 69 13.84 -33.94 -6.11
C PRO A 69 15.02 -34.83 -5.71
N ARG A 70 15.55 -34.67 -4.48
CA ARG A 70 16.68 -35.46 -3.94
C ARG A 70 16.52 -35.71 -2.44
N VAL A 71 17.08 -36.82 -1.96
CA VAL A 71 17.30 -37.09 -0.52
C VAL A 71 18.79 -37.30 -0.31
N ALA A 72 19.42 -36.50 0.55
CA ALA A 72 20.83 -36.61 0.87
C ALA A 72 21.02 -37.05 2.31
N ILE A 73 21.82 -38.08 2.55
CA ILE A 73 22.09 -38.66 3.87
C ILE A 73 23.59 -38.65 4.12
N ASP A 74 24.00 -38.15 5.28
CA ASP A 74 25.39 -38.00 5.66
C ASP A 74 25.81 -39.10 6.63
N LEU A 75 26.72 -39.95 6.18
CA LEU A 75 27.31 -41.06 6.94
C LEU A 75 28.67 -40.64 7.51
N PRO A 76 28.80 -40.43 8.83
CA PRO A 76 30.08 -40.10 9.47
C PRO A 76 30.94 -41.36 9.67
N GLY A 77 32.24 -41.27 9.38
CA GLY A 77 33.19 -42.38 9.57
C GLY A 77 33.01 -43.54 8.60
N VAL A 78 32.36 -43.30 7.45
CA VAL A 78 32.02 -44.34 6.47
C VAL A 78 32.67 -44.04 5.11
N GLY A 79 33.40 -45.03 4.56
CA GLY A 79 33.99 -44.99 3.22
C GLY A 79 33.19 -45.73 2.15
N ASN A 80 33.52 -45.54 0.86
CA ASN A 80 32.87 -46.24 -0.26
C ASN A 80 33.69 -47.47 -0.72
N ALA A 81 33.25 -48.69 -0.40
CA ALA A 81 33.85 -49.93 -0.92
C ALA A 81 33.12 -50.53 -2.13
N MET A 82 32.08 -49.87 -2.66
CA MET A 82 31.31 -50.38 -3.79
C MET A 82 32.06 -50.35 -5.14
N GLY A 83 33.24 -49.69 -5.19
CA GLY A 83 34.03 -49.51 -6.42
C GLY A 83 33.42 -48.54 -7.44
N ARG A 84 32.26 -47.93 -7.14
CA ARG A 84 31.55 -46.96 -7.99
C ARG A 84 30.87 -45.89 -7.15
N ASN A 85 30.80 -44.68 -7.69
CA ASN A 85 30.23 -43.50 -7.01
C ASN A 85 28.78 -43.20 -7.41
N ALA A 86 28.23 -43.92 -8.38
CA ALA A 86 26.87 -43.74 -8.85
C ALA A 86 26.27 -45.08 -9.26
N ILE A 87 25.01 -45.29 -8.91
CA ILE A 87 24.24 -46.49 -9.24
C ILE A 87 22.89 -46.04 -9.76
N GLU A 88 22.57 -46.42 -10.99
CA GLU A 88 21.23 -46.25 -11.53
C GLU A 88 20.37 -47.42 -11.08
N LEU A 89 19.30 -47.10 -10.33
CA LEU A 89 18.35 -48.10 -9.83
C LEU A 89 17.07 -48.09 -10.65
N ASN A 90 16.66 -46.91 -11.16
CA ASN A 90 15.54 -46.68 -12.09
C ASN A 90 14.23 -47.42 -11.74
N GLN A 91 14.01 -47.76 -10.48
CA GLN A 91 12.84 -48.49 -9.97
C GLN A 91 12.08 -47.58 -9.00
N GLY A 92 10.75 -47.66 -9.03
CA GLY A 92 9.88 -46.80 -8.21
C GLY A 92 10.16 -45.30 -8.41
N ASN A 93 10.19 -44.56 -7.31
CA ASN A 93 10.49 -43.14 -7.24
C ASN A 93 12.00 -42.81 -7.31
N LEU A 94 12.89 -43.81 -7.21
CA LEU A 94 14.34 -43.60 -7.18
C LEU A 94 14.95 -43.76 -8.58
N ARG A 95 15.59 -42.70 -9.10
CA ARG A 95 16.35 -42.76 -10.36
C ARG A 95 17.74 -43.35 -10.14
N SER A 96 18.51 -42.74 -9.23
CA SER A 96 19.88 -43.13 -8.96
C SER A 96 20.30 -42.82 -7.52
N ALA A 97 21.29 -43.53 -7.02
CA ALA A 97 21.96 -43.26 -5.76
C ALA A 97 23.43 -42.92 -6.05
N ASN A 98 23.87 -41.73 -5.63
CA ASN A 98 25.23 -41.26 -5.78
C ASN A 98 25.92 -41.20 -4.42
N ILE A 99 27.18 -41.59 -4.35
CA ILE A 99 28.01 -41.51 -3.14
C ILE A 99 29.11 -40.48 -3.40
N ALA A 100 29.18 -39.47 -2.55
CA ALA A 100 30.25 -38.48 -2.54
C ALA A 100 31.02 -38.60 -1.22
N GLN A 101 32.28 -39.02 -1.28
CA GLN A 101 33.14 -39.14 -0.11
C GLN A 101 34.07 -37.92 -0.01
N ALA A 102 34.11 -37.28 1.16
CA ALA A 102 34.97 -36.14 1.45
C ALA A 102 35.50 -36.22 2.88
N GLY A 103 36.80 -36.50 3.01
CA GLY A 103 37.41 -36.76 4.32
C GLY A 103 36.79 -37.97 5.01
N ASP A 104 36.46 -37.82 6.29
CA ASP A 104 35.87 -38.87 7.16
C ASP A 104 34.33 -38.97 7.03
N ARG A 105 33.76 -38.57 5.90
CA ARG A 105 32.30 -38.55 5.68
C ARG A 105 31.94 -38.98 4.26
N ALA A 106 30.96 -39.88 4.15
CA ALA A 106 30.30 -40.20 2.88
C ALA A 106 28.89 -39.62 2.86
N ARG A 107 28.56 -38.89 1.79
CA ARG A 107 27.21 -38.40 1.51
C ARG A 107 26.57 -39.27 0.45
N VAL A 108 25.45 -39.91 0.78
CA VAL A 108 24.63 -40.65 -0.17
C VAL A 108 23.49 -39.75 -0.65
N VAL A 109 23.43 -39.47 -1.95
CA VAL A 109 22.42 -38.64 -2.60
C VAL A 109 21.53 -39.51 -3.48
N LEU A 110 20.29 -39.70 -3.05
CA LEU A 110 19.22 -40.37 -3.77
C LEU A 110 18.52 -39.36 -4.69
N ASN A 111 18.64 -39.53 -6.00
CA ASN A 111 17.93 -38.71 -6.99
C ASN A 111 16.56 -39.32 -7.27
N LEU A 112 15.50 -38.54 -7.07
CA LEU A 112 14.12 -39.02 -7.17
C LEU A 112 13.43 -38.55 -8.46
N ARG A 113 12.36 -39.26 -8.86
CA ARG A 113 11.47 -38.86 -9.97
C ARG A 113 10.44 -37.83 -9.51
N GLN A 114 9.95 -38.00 -8.29
CA GLN A 114 9.00 -37.14 -7.58
C GLN A 114 9.53 -36.92 -6.16
N ALA A 115 9.27 -35.77 -5.55
CA ALA A 115 9.70 -35.56 -4.17
C ALA A 115 8.89 -36.44 -3.22
N SER A 116 9.57 -37.12 -2.30
CA SER A 116 8.96 -37.98 -1.28
C SER A 116 9.64 -37.78 0.06
N ASN A 117 8.87 -37.88 1.14
CA ASN A 117 9.42 -37.94 2.49
C ASN A 117 10.17 -39.27 2.69
N TYR A 118 11.14 -39.27 3.61
CA TYR A 118 11.93 -40.46 3.92
C TYR A 118 11.87 -40.78 5.42
N GLN A 119 11.95 -42.07 5.75
CA GLN A 119 12.14 -42.55 7.10
C GLN A 119 13.37 -43.46 7.14
N ALA A 120 14.39 -43.10 7.91
CA ALA A 120 15.61 -43.88 8.07
C ALA A 120 15.58 -44.68 9.37
N ARG A 121 15.98 -45.96 9.30
CA ARG A 121 16.14 -46.86 10.46
C ARG A 121 17.36 -47.75 10.29
N LEU A 122 18.00 -48.10 11.38
CA LEU A 122 19.10 -49.08 11.39
C LEU A 122 18.52 -50.49 11.53
N ASP A 123 19.01 -51.41 10.69
CA ASP A 123 18.67 -52.83 10.67
C ASP A 123 19.98 -53.64 10.65
N GLY A 124 20.55 -53.88 11.83
CA GLY A 124 21.86 -54.50 11.98
C GLY A 124 22.97 -53.67 11.34
N ASN A 125 23.68 -54.25 10.36
CA ASN A 125 24.71 -53.57 9.57
C ASN A 125 24.16 -52.84 8.33
N ALA A 126 22.84 -52.70 8.19
CA ALA A 126 22.23 -52.01 7.08
C ALA A 126 21.45 -50.76 7.53
N LEU A 127 21.58 -49.67 6.77
CA LEU A 127 20.71 -48.50 6.88
C LEU A 127 19.54 -48.66 5.91
N VAL A 128 18.33 -48.72 6.44
CA VAL A 128 17.10 -48.88 5.66
C VAL A 128 16.37 -47.55 5.58
N ILE A 129 16.11 -47.08 4.37
CA ILE A 129 15.44 -45.81 4.07
C ILE A 129 14.13 -46.13 3.34
N ALA A 130 13.00 -45.86 3.96
CA ALA A 130 11.69 -45.99 3.34
C ALA A 130 11.27 -44.64 2.72
N LEU A 131 11.00 -44.65 1.42
CA LEU A 131 10.50 -43.50 0.63
C LEU A 131 9.00 -43.71 0.41
N GLY A 132 8.18 -42.93 1.12
CA GLY A 132 6.72 -43.06 1.11
C GLY A 132 6.03 -41.93 0.36
N SER A 133 4.98 -42.27 -0.40
CA SER A 133 3.95 -41.34 -0.87
C SER A 133 2.62 -41.72 -0.23
N GLU A 134 2.09 -40.87 0.66
CA GLU A 134 0.72 -41.04 1.11
C GLU A 134 -0.23 -40.72 -0.07
N LYS A 135 -1.08 -41.69 -0.44
CA LYS A 135 -2.16 -41.46 -1.41
C LYS A 135 -3.26 -40.64 -0.75
N THR A 136 -3.43 -39.41 -1.20
CA THR A 136 -4.67 -38.63 -0.98
C THR A 136 -5.26 -38.23 -2.33
N ALA A 137 -6.58 -38.31 -2.42
CA ALA A 137 -7.39 -38.12 -3.62
C ALA A 137 -7.37 -36.68 -4.17
N GLN A 138 -7.76 -36.54 -5.45
CA GLN A 138 -7.80 -35.32 -6.28
C GLN A 138 -8.46 -34.09 -5.62
N ALA A 139 -7.82 -32.91 -5.75
CA ALA A 139 -8.25 -31.76 -6.56
C ALA A 139 -7.60 -30.44 -6.07
N GLY A 140 -7.11 -29.63 -7.00
CA GLY A 140 -6.62 -28.25 -6.75
C GLY A 140 -5.17 -28.19 -6.27
N GLY A 141 -4.37 -27.27 -6.81
CA GLY A 141 -2.94 -27.12 -6.52
C GLY A 141 -2.64 -27.20 -5.02
N GLN A 142 -2.03 -28.32 -4.59
CA GLN A 142 -1.79 -28.58 -3.18
C GLN A 142 -0.41 -28.09 -2.74
N PRO A 143 -0.30 -27.69 -1.46
CA PRO A 143 0.95 -27.27 -0.87
C PRO A 143 2.08 -28.30 -0.92
N VAL A 144 3.29 -27.83 -1.25
CA VAL A 144 4.50 -28.65 -1.16
C VAL A 144 4.86 -28.71 0.33
N HIS A 145 4.56 -29.85 0.94
CA HIS A 145 4.81 -30.14 2.35
C HIS A 145 6.23 -30.67 2.56
N PHE A 146 7.07 -29.99 3.36
CA PHE A 146 8.46 -30.41 3.61
C PHE A 146 8.58 -31.44 4.75
N ALA A 147 7.61 -31.47 5.69
CA ALA A 147 7.48 -32.46 6.75
C ALA A 147 6.05 -32.45 7.35
N GLN A 148 5.51 -33.60 7.77
CA GLN A 148 4.30 -33.64 8.61
C GLN A 148 4.64 -33.18 10.03
N SER A 149 3.87 -32.24 10.59
CA SER A 149 4.08 -31.74 11.95
C SER A 149 3.72 -32.80 13.00
N LEU A 150 4.74 -33.40 13.63
CA LEU A 150 4.58 -34.38 14.72
C LEU A 150 4.32 -33.72 16.09
N ASN A 151 4.36 -32.39 16.16
CA ASN A 151 4.19 -31.63 17.41
C ASN A 151 2.73 -31.68 17.88
N THR A 152 2.47 -32.05 19.13
CA THR A 152 1.11 -32.09 19.71
C THR A 152 0.61 -30.71 20.17
N SER A 153 1.49 -29.72 20.25
CA SER A 153 1.18 -28.34 20.65
C SER A 153 1.93 -27.31 19.78
N PRO A 154 1.42 -26.08 19.62
CA PRO A 154 2.06 -25.04 18.83
C PRO A 154 3.38 -24.59 19.49
N GLN A 155 4.47 -24.56 18.73
CA GLN A 155 5.78 -24.12 19.24
C GLN A 155 6.22 -22.78 18.64
N ALA A 156 6.85 -21.93 19.45
CA ALA A 156 7.26 -20.59 19.03
C ALA A 156 8.46 -20.63 18.06
N LEU A 157 8.38 -19.85 16.97
CA LEU A 157 9.54 -19.60 16.10
C LEU A 157 10.63 -18.87 16.88
N ARG A 158 11.90 -19.25 16.69
CA ARG A 158 13.02 -18.69 17.46
C ARG A 158 13.52 -17.37 16.88
N ASP A 159 13.69 -17.32 15.56
CA ASP A 159 14.25 -16.14 14.88
C ASP A 159 13.96 -16.15 13.38
N ILE A 160 13.97 -14.97 12.76
CA ILE A 160 13.81 -14.75 11.31
C ILE A 160 14.87 -13.74 10.88
N ASP A 161 15.86 -14.21 10.12
CA ASP A 161 17.00 -13.44 9.61
C ASP A 161 16.98 -13.38 8.08
N PHE A 162 17.58 -12.32 7.52
CA PHE A 162 17.76 -12.16 6.08
C PHE A 162 19.22 -11.86 5.76
N ARG A 163 19.77 -12.57 4.77
CA ARG A 163 21.14 -12.36 4.31
C ARG A 163 21.21 -12.30 2.79
N ARG A 164 22.11 -11.46 2.28
CA ARG A 164 22.53 -11.50 0.88
C ARG A 164 23.52 -12.64 0.67
N GLY A 165 23.18 -13.59 -0.18
CA GLY A 165 24.06 -14.68 -0.60
C GLY A 165 24.97 -14.30 -1.78
N ALA A 166 25.84 -15.24 -2.17
CA ALA A 166 26.69 -15.08 -3.35
C ALA A 166 25.83 -14.87 -4.60
N GLU A 167 26.33 -14.12 -5.59
CA GLU A 167 25.59 -13.78 -6.82
C GLU A 167 24.30 -12.94 -6.66
N GLY A 168 24.09 -12.31 -5.51
CA GLY A 168 22.92 -11.43 -5.31
C GLY A 168 21.63 -12.19 -4.98
N THR A 169 21.73 -13.43 -4.50
CA THR A 169 20.58 -14.18 -4.00
C THR A 169 20.09 -13.62 -2.66
N GLY A 170 18.78 -13.55 -2.44
CA GLY A 170 18.20 -13.28 -1.13
C GLY A 170 18.01 -14.59 -0.36
N ARG A 171 18.61 -14.71 0.83
CA ARG A 171 18.48 -15.89 1.70
C ARG A 171 17.69 -15.51 2.95
N VAL A 172 16.51 -16.09 3.11
CA VAL A 172 15.67 -16.00 4.31
C VAL A 172 15.98 -17.21 5.19
N ILE A 173 16.39 -16.99 6.44
CA ILE A 173 16.76 -18.04 7.39
C ILE A 173 15.79 -17.97 8.56
N VAL A 174 15.05 -19.05 8.80
CA VAL A 174 14.11 -19.15 9.92
C VAL A 174 14.60 -20.21 10.89
N ASN A 175 14.87 -19.80 12.13
CA ASN A 175 15.24 -20.71 13.20
C ASN A 175 13.97 -21.33 13.81
N LEU A 176 13.81 -22.62 13.59
CA LEU A 176 12.69 -23.43 14.05
C LEU A 176 12.96 -24.00 15.46
N PRO A 177 11.92 -24.23 16.27
CA PRO A 177 12.05 -24.85 17.58
C PRO A 177 12.52 -26.31 17.52
N SER A 178 12.16 -27.04 16.45
CA SER A 178 12.57 -28.41 16.16
C SER A 178 12.58 -28.69 14.65
N ASN A 179 13.27 -29.75 14.23
CA ASN A 179 13.22 -30.27 12.85
C ASN A 179 11.86 -30.92 12.48
N GLN A 180 10.94 -31.04 13.44
CA GLN A 180 9.61 -31.63 13.26
C GLN A 180 8.52 -30.61 12.91
N VAL A 181 8.86 -29.31 12.82
CA VAL A 181 7.91 -28.29 12.36
C VAL A 181 7.67 -28.48 10.86
N GLY A 182 6.42 -28.72 10.50
CA GLY A 182 6.02 -28.79 9.08
C GLY A 182 6.07 -27.41 8.44
N VAL A 183 6.68 -27.32 7.26
CA VAL A 183 6.74 -26.09 6.47
C VAL A 183 6.06 -26.35 5.14
N ASP A 184 5.19 -25.44 4.72
CA ASP A 184 4.51 -25.46 3.43
C ASP A 184 4.93 -24.24 2.64
N ILE A 185 5.33 -24.42 1.38
CA ILE A 185 5.66 -23.29 0.50
C ILE A 185 4.68 -23.26 -0.66
N GLN A 186 4.11 -22.08 -0.89
CA GLN A 186 3.16 -21.79 -1.95
C GLN A 186 3.58 -20.56 -2.74
N GLN A 187 3.69 -20.72 -4.05
CA GLN A 187 3.85 -19.59 -4.94
C GLN A 187 2.46 -19.04 -5.30
N GLN A 188 2.15 -17.82 -4.84
CA GLN A 188 0.91 -17.12 -5.17
C GLN A 188 1.26 -15.88 -5.99
N GLY A 189 1.09 -15.98 -7.31
CA GLY A 189 1.51 -14.93 -8.25
C GLY A 189 3.03 -14.73 -8.24
N GLN A 190 3.46 -13.51 -7.95
CA GLN A 190 4.88 -13.15 -7.79
C GLN A 190 5.39 -13.33 -6.35
N SER A 191 4.54 -13.66 -5.38
CA SER A 191 4.96 -13.82 -3.98
C SER A 191 5.13 -15.27 -3.58
N LEU A 192 6.03 -15.52 -2.62
CA LEU A 192 6.23 -16.81 -1.97
C LEU A 192 5.60 -16.77 -0.57
N ILE A 193 4.65 -17.65 -0.33
CA ILE A 193 4.01 -17.83 0.97
C ILE A 193 4.61 -19.07 1.61
N VAL A 194 5.20 -18.91 2.78
CA VAL A 194 5.73 -19.99 3.60
C VAL A 194 4.87 -20.09 4.85
N GLU A 195 4.19 -21.22 5.03
CA GLU A 195 3.39 -21.50 6.23
C GLU A 195 4.12 -22.48 7.13
N PHE A 196 4.33 -22.11 8.39
CA PHE A 196 4.89 -22.97 9.42
C PHE A 196 3.75 -23.57 10.24
N LEU A 197 3.53 -24.88 10.12
CA LEU A 197 2.43 -25.61 10.72
C LEU A 197 2.65 -25.86 12.22
N ARG A 198 1.61 -25.67 13.03
CA ARG A 198 1.66 -25.83 14.50
C ARG A 198 2.76 -24.98 15.11
N SER A 199 2.80 -23.71 14.72
CA SER A 199 3.79 -22.76 15.20
C SER A 199 3.14 -21.45 15.66
N SER A 200 3.76 -20.81 16.64
CA SER A 200 3.37 -19.50 17.14
C SER A 200 4.45 -18.46 16.84
N LEU A 201 4.03 -17.22 16.61
CA LEU A 201 4.88 -16.09 16.29
C LEU A 201 5.04 -15.20 17.54
N PRO A 202 6.22 -15.18 18.17
CA PRO A 202 6.57 -14.21 19.20
C PRO A 202 6.36 -12.76 18.75
N GLU A 203 6.01 -11.87 19.68
CA GLU A 203 5.68 -10.47 19.37
C GLU A 203 6.86 -9.71 18.74
N ASN A 204 8.09 -10.02 19.13
CA ASN A 204 9.32 -9.45 18.55
C ASN A 204 9.54 -9.84 17.07
N LEU A 205 8.93 -10.92 16.61
CA LEU A 205 9.00 -11.41 15.23
C LEU A 205 7.79 -10.99 14.39
N ARG A 206 6.79 -10.28 14.96
CA ARG A 206 5.62 -9.72 14.25
C ARG A 206 5.95 -8.38 13.59
N ARG A 207 6.91 -8.38 12.68
CA ARG A 207 7.39 -7.17 11.98
C ARG A 207 7.46 -7.39 10.48
N LYS A 208 7.38 -6.30 9.74
CA LYS A 208 7.72 -6.27 8.31
C LYS A 208 9.22 -5.96 8.18
N ILE A 209 9.94 -6.77 7.43
CA ILE A 209 11.36 -6.59 7.17
C ILE A 209 11.50 -6.12 5.72
N ASP A 210 11.87 -4.86 5.54
CA ASP A 210 12.27 -4.31 4.24
C ASP A 210 13.74 -4.67 4.00
N VAL A 211 14.01 -5.34 2.88
CA VAL A 211 15.33 -5.82 2.50
C VAL A 211 15.79 -5.28 1.14
N THR A 212 15.16 -4.20 0.67
CA THR A 212 15.47 -3.56 -0.61
C THR A 212 16.93 -3.06 -0.70
N ASP A 213 17.49 -2.58 0.42
CA ASP A 213 18.87 -2.09 0.51
C ASP A 213 19.94 -3.18 0.25
N PHE A 214 19.57 -4.47 0.36
CA PHE A 214 20.51 -5.57 0.16
C PHE A 214 20.77 -5.89 -1.32
N GLY A 215 20.03 -5.28 -2.26
CA GLY A 215 20.24 -5.47 -3.70
C GLY A 215 19.96 -6.91 -4.16
N THR A 216 19.00 -7.56 -3.51
CA THR A 216 18.50 -8.92 -3.84
C THR A 216 17.14 -8.84 -4.55
N PRO A 217 16.66 -9.93 -5.17
CA PRO A 217 15.32 -9.97 -5.73
C PRO A 217 14.22 -9.76 -4.68
N VAL A 218 14.44 -10.21 -3.44
CA VAL A 218 13.49 -10.04 -2.33
C VAL A 218 13.43 -8.57 -1.93
N GLN A 219 12.22 -8.02 -1.78
CA GLN A 219 11.99 -6.64 -1.34
C GLN A 219 11.42 -6.59 0.08
N LEU A 220 10.39 -7.40 0.35
CA LEU A 220 9.66 -7.36 1.61
C LEU A 220 9.45 -8.77 2.16
N ILE A 221 9.57 -8.91 3.48
CA ILE A 221 9.22 -10.12 4.22
C ILE A 221 8.23 -9.73 5.31
N THR A 222 7.03 -10.33 5.28
CA THR A 222 5.97 -10.07 6.25
C THR A 222 5.53 -11.37 6.93
N THR A 223 5.59 -11.41 8.26
CA THR A 223 5.20 -12.57 9.08
C THR A 223 3.95 -12.26 9.88
N THR A 224 2.95 -13.14 9.80
CA THR A 224 1.67 -12.99 10.50
C THR A 224 1.24 -14.32 11.13
N GLN A 225 0.63 -14.26 12.31
CA GLN A 225 -0.01 -15.43 12.92
C GLN A 225 -1.36 -15.65 12.25
N SER A 226 -1.62 -16.86 11.77
CA SER A 226 -2.90 -17.27 11.18
C SER A 226 -3.40 -18.52 11.91
N GLY A 227 -4.18 -18.33 12.98
CA GLY A 227 -4.63 -19.46 13.82
C GLY A 227 -3.45 -20.23 14.41
N ASP A 228 -3.36 -21.53 14.10
CA ASP A 228 -2.30 -22.45 14.57
C ASP A 228 -1.06 -22.52 13.63
N ARG A 229 -0.93 -21.58 12.69
CA ARG A 229 0.23 -21.52 11.79
C ARG A 229 0.78 -20.11 11.68
N VAL A 230 2.07 -20.00 11.41
CA VAL A 230 2.71 -18.72 11.07
C VAL A 230 2.79 -18.63 9.55
N ARG A 231 2.22 -17.57 8.98
CA ARG A 231 2.28 -17.28 7.55
C ARG A 231 3.32 -16.19 7.28
N MET A 232 4.37 -16.55 6.56
CA MET A 232 5.41 -15.65 6.08
C MET A 232 5.24 -15.40 4.59
N VAL A 233 5.07 -14.14 4.19
CA VAL A 233 4.97 -13.71 2.80
C VAL A 233 6.28 -13.05 2.40
N VAL A 234 6.91 -13.55 1.35
CA VAL A 234 8.15 -13.04 0.75
C VAL A 234 7.80 -12.48 -0.62
N GLU A 235 8.07 -11.19 -0.83
CA GLU A 235 7.75 -10.46 -2.06
C GLU A 235 9.01 -10.18 -2.89
N PRO A 236 9.31 -11.02 -3.89
CA PRO A 236 10.41 -10.80 -4.82
C PRO A 236 10.00 -9.98 -6.07
N LYS A 237 10.97 -9.28 -6.65
CA LYS A 237 10.85 -8.48 -7.88
C LYS A 237 11.58 -9.15 -9.06
N GLY A 238 10.96 -9.12 -10.23
CA GLY A 238 11.53 -9.59 -11.50
C GLY A 238 11.35 -11.09 -11.74
N ASN A 239 12.15 -11.66 -12.65
CA ASN A 239 12.21 -13.11 -12.88
C ASN A 239 13.18 -13.74 -11.88
N TRP A 240 12.67 -14.66 -11.09
CA TRP A 240 13.41 -15.31 -10.03
C TRP A 240 13.08 -16.80 -10.00
N GLU A 241 13.99 -17.57 -9.44
CA GLU A 241 13.78 -18.96 -9.09
C GLU A 241 14.12 -19.13 -7.61
N HIS A 242 13.48 -20.08 -6.95
CA HIS A 242 13.65 -20.30 -5.52
C HIS A 242 14.15 -21.72 -5.24
N SER A 243 14.95 -21.85 -4.19
CA SER A 243 15.35 -23.13 -3.60
C SER A 243 15.05 -23.07 -2.11
N ALA A 244 14.44 -24.11 -1.57
CA ALA A 244 14.17 -24.20 -0.15
C ALA A 244 14.63 -25.55 0.39
N TYR A 245 15.23 -25.52 1.57
CA TYR A 245 15.66 -26.72 2.28
C TYR A 245 15.53 -26.47 3.79
N GLN A 246 15.30 -27.56 4.51
CA GLN A 246 15.29 -27.59 5.97
C GLN A 246 16.45 -28.45 6.43
N SER A 247 17.35 -27.88 7.24
CA SER A 247 18.48 -28.57 7.84
C SER A 247 18.41 -28.36 9.34
N ASP A 248 18.40 -29.44 10.10
CA ASP A 248 18.30 -29.40 11.56
C ASP A 248 17.09 -28.55 12.03
N ASN A 249 17.36 -27.49 12.79
CA ASN A 249 16.38 -26.54 13.29
C ASN A 249 16.35 -25.24 12.47
N GLN A 250 16.79 -25.28 11.20
CA GLN A 250 16.78 -24.12 10.32
C GLN A 250 16.03 -24.43 9.04
N PHE A 251 15.15 -23.51 8.65
CA PHE A 251 14.55 -23.48 7.34
C PHE A 251 15.19 -22.35 6.54
N VAL A 252 15.69 -22.66 5.34
CA VAL A 252 16.36 -21.71 4.47
C VAL A 252 15.63 -21.62 3.15
N LEU A 253 15.19 -20.42 2.79
CA LEU A 253 14.63 -20.08 1.49
C LEU A 253 15.61 -19.17 0.74
N GLU A 254 16.10 -19.62 -0.39
CA GLU A 254 16.96 -18.88 -1.29
C GLU A 254 16.18 -18.45 -2.52
N VAL A 255 16.23 -17.16 -2.85
CA VAL A 255 15.62 -16.58 -4.05
C VAL A 255 16.74 -15.98 -4.88
N ARG A 256 16.95 -16.52 -6.09
CA ARG A 256 18.00 -16.07 -7.01
C ARG A 256 17.39 -15.42 -8.26
N PRO A 257 17.98 -14.31 -8.76
CA PRO A 257 17.52 -13.71 -10.01
C PRO A 257 17.82 -14.66 -11.16
N GLN A 258 16.82 -14.92 -12.00
CA GLN A 258 16.99 -15.75 -13.18
C GLN A 258 17.78 -14.94 -14.23
N LYS A 259 19.10 -15.12 -14.27
CA LYS A 259 19.95 -14.54 -15.32
C LYS A 259 19.64 -15.24 -16.64
N VAL A 260 18.99 -14.53 -17.55
CA VAL A 260 18.78 -15.00 -18.92
C VAL A 260 20.10 -14.80 -19.66
N ASP A 261 20.88 -15.87 -19.84
CA ASP A 261 22.15 -15.85 -20.59
C ASP A 261 21.91 -15.32 -22.02
N PRO A 262 22.42 -14.13 -22.40
CA PRO A 262 22.25 -13.62 -23.76
C PRO A 262 23.11 -14.37 -24.81
N ASN A 263 24.03 -15.24 -24.37
CA ASN A 263 24.86 -16.10 -25.21
C ASN A 263 24.49 -17.59 -25.15
N LYS A 264 23.47 -17.99 -24.38
CA LYS A 264 22.77 -19.23 -24.69
C LYS A 264 21.83 -18.88 -25.82
N LEU A 265 22.17 -19.33 -27.02
CA LEU A 265 21.24 -19.42 -28.14
C LEU A 265 20.00 -20.12 -27.61
N THR A 266 19.00 -19.30 -27.34
CA THR A 266 17.67 -19.70 -26.97
C THR A 266 17.23 -20.74 -27.99
N GLN A 267 16.71 -21.85 -27.50
CA GLN A 267 15.62 -22.49 -28.23
C GLN A 267 14.59 -21.38 -28.40
N GLY A 268 14.50 -20.86 -29.62
CA GLY A 268 13.42 -20.00 -30.05
C GLY A 268 12.07 -20.68 -29.79
N PRO A 269 10.97 -19.93 -29.94
CA PRO A 269 9.69 -20.24 -29.30
C PRO A 269 9.21 -21.66 -29.66
N GLY A 270 9.10 -22.52 -28.65
CA GLY A 270 8.21 -23.68 -28.69
C GLY A 270 8.67 -24.93 -29.43
N PHE A 271 9.95 -25.09 -29.76
CA PHE A 271 10.45 -26.33 -30.35
C PHE A 271 10.75 -27.38 -29.26
N ALA A 272 9.82 -28.33 -29.06
CA ALA A 272 9.84 -29.33 -28.00
C ALA A 272 9.95 -30.77 -28.53
N GLY A 273 10.17 -30.92 -29.83
CA GLY A 273 10.25 -32.21 -30.50
C GLY A 273 11.45 -33.06 -30.09
N ASP A 274 11.29 -34.38 -30.16
CA ASP A 274 12.37 -35.36 -30.01
C ASP A 274 13.55 -35.02 -30.93
N LYS A 275 14.76 -35.19 -30.39
CA LYS A 275 16.01 -34.82 -31.08
C LYS A 275 16.35 -35.85 -32.14
N LEU A 276 16.71 -35.35 -33.32
CA LEU A 276 17.08 -36.17 -34.46
C LEU A 276 18.42 -35.71 -35.03
N SER A 277 19.23 -36.68 -35.46
CA SER A 277 20.48 -36.44 -36.19
C SER A 277 20.35 -37.02 -37.59
N LEU A 278 20.38 -36.17 -38.61
CA LEU A 278 20.21 -36.55 -40.02
C LEU A 278 21.40 -36.02 -40.83
N ASN A 279 21.90 -36.83 -41.76
CA ASN A 279 22.93 -36.40 -42.69
C ASN A 279 22.53 -36.83 -44.10
N PHE A 280 22.03 -35.88 -44.88
CA PHE A 280 21.59 -36.11 -46.24
C PHE A 280 22.36 -35.21 -47.21
N GLN A 281 22.84 -35.81 -48.29
CA GLN A 281 23.43 -35.10 -49.40
C GLN A 281 22.52 -35.27 -50.62
N ASN A 282 22.02 -34.16 -51.16
CA ASN A 282 21.18 -34.12 -52.35
C ASN A 282 19.91 -35.01 -52.27
N ILE A 283 19.16 -34.94 -51.17
CA ILE A 283 17.88 -35.67 -51.03
C ILE A 283 16.71 -34.82 -51.55
N GLU A 284 15.69 -35.45 -52.13
CA GLU A 284 14.44 -34.78 -52.49
C GLU A 284 13.69 -34.31 -51.24
N VAL A 285 13.17 -33.09 -51.27
CA VAL A 285 12.47 -32.48 -50.13
C VAL A 285 11.27 -33.32 -49.67
N ARG A 286 10.55 -33.96 -50.62
CA ARG A 286 9.41 -34.84 -50.32
C ARG A 286 9.83 -36.07 -49.51
N ALA A 287 10.90 -36.74 -49.92
CA ALA A 287 11.45 -37.89 -49.22
C ALA A 287 11.94 -37.51 -47.82
N LEU A 288 12.57 -36.33 -47.69
CA LEU A 288 13.03 -35.81 -46.41
C LEU A 288 11.88 -35.50 -45.44
N LEU A 289 10.80 -34.87 -45.94
CA LEU A 289 9.60 -34.58 -45.14
C LEU A 289 8.88 -35.86 -44.68
N GLN A 290 8.90 -36.90 -45.50
CA GLN A 290 8.35 -38.22 -45.15
C GLN A 290 9.16 -38.90 -44.03
N VAL A 291 10.49 -38.84 -44.08
CA VAL A 291 11.36 -39.38 -43.01
C VAL A 291 11.09 -38.68 -41.66
N ILE A 292 10.84 -37.36 -41.69
CA ILE A 292 10.47 -36.61 -40.48
C ILE A 292 9.05 -36.97 -40.01
N ALA A 293 8.11 -37.20 -40.93
CA ALA A 293 6.75 -37.66 -40.62
C ALA A 293 6.75 -39.04 -39.94
N ASP A 294 7.51 -39.99 -40.49
CA ASP A 294 7.65 -41.36 -39.98
C ASP A 294 8.27 -41.39 -38.58
N PHE A 295 9.17 -40.45 -38.28
CA PHE A 295 9.78 -40.32 -36.96
C PHE A 295 8.83 -39.72 -35.91
N THR A 296 7.87 -38.89 -36.33
CA THR A 296 7.05 -38.05 -35.42
C THR A 296 5.60 -38.51 -35.28
N ASN A 297 5.23 -39.61 -35.96
CA ASN A 297 3.87 -40.15 -36.05
C ASN A 297 2.81 -39.16 -36.60
N PHE A 298 3.22 -38.04 -37.20
CA PHE A 298 2.31 -37.12 -37.88
C PHE A 298 2.10 -37.53 -39.32
N ASN A 299 0.86 -37.47 -39.80
CA ASN A 299 0.59 -37.67 -41.21
C ASN A 299 0.93 -36.40 -41.98
N VAL A 300 1.85 -36.48 -42.94
CA VAL A 300 2.25 -35.35 -43.78
C VAL A 300 1.57 -35.47 -45.15
N VAL A 301 0.88 -34.41 -45.56
CA VAL A 301 0.31 -34.27 -46.91
C VAL A 301 1.07 -33.16 -47.63
N THR A 302 1.90 -33.54 -48.60
CA THR A 302 2.68 -32.62 -49.43
C THR A 302 1.98 -32.36 -50.75
N SER A 303 1.80 -31.09 -51.12
CA SER A 303 1.31 -30.71 -52.46
C SER A 303 2.25 -31.20 -53.58
N ASP A 304 1.71 -31.48 -54.76
CA ASP A 304 2.48 -31.93 -55.93
C ASP A 304 3.48 -30.87 -56.41
N THR A 305 3.25 -29.61 -56.03
CA THR A 305 4.09 -28.44 -56.34
C THR A 305 5.37 -28.35 -55.50
N VAL A 306 5.54 -29.19 -54.48
CA VAL A 306 6.77 -29.24 -53.66
C VAL A 306 7.88 -29.97 -54.43
N THR A 307 8.82 -29.21 -54.99
CA THR A 307 9.96 -29.70 -55.79
C THR A 307 11.30 -29.18 -55.28
N GLY A 308 12.37 -29.94 -55.49
CA GLY A 308 13.74 -29.53 -55.21
C GLY A 308 14.51 -30.45 -54.26
N ASN A 309 15.82 -30.24 -54.25
CA ASN A 309 16.80 -31.05 -53.54
C ASN A 309 17.40 -30.23 -52.40
N VAL A 310 17.68 -30.88 -51.28
CA VAL A 310 18.32 -30.26 -50.11
C VAL A 310 19.51 -31.12 -49.69
N THR A 311 20.61 -30.45 -49.36
CA THR A 311 21.74 -31.06 -48.65
C THR A 311 21.73 -30.50 -47.24
N LEU A 312 21.60 -31.36 -46.23
CA LEU A 312 21.44 -30.95 -44.85
C LEU A 312 22.14 -31.92 -43.91
N ARG A 313 22.90 -31.36 -42.97
CA ARG A 313 23.51 -32.09 -41.87
C ARG A 313 23.03 -31.51 -40.55
N LEU A 314 22.17 -32.24 -39.86
CA LEU A 314 21.65 -31.92 -38.54
C LEU A 314 22.25 -32.89 -37.51
N LYS A 315 22.69 -32.34 -36.38
CA LYS A 315 23.17 -33.13 -35.24
C LYS A 315 22.47 -32.66 -33.98
N ASP A 316 21.77 -33.56 -33.32
CA ASP A 316 21.03 -33.33 -32.06
C ASP A 316 20.05 -32.15 -32.12
N VAL A 317 19.32 -32.02 -33.23
CA VAL A 317 18.34 -30.94 -33.45
C VAL A 317 16.92 -31.47 -33.23
N PRO A 318 16.06 -30.80 -32.45
CA PRO A 318 14.63 -31.11 -32.37
C PRO A 318 13.96 -31.21 -33.75
N TRP A 319 13.10 -32.20 -33.99
CA TRP A 319 12.53 -32.46 -35.31
C TRP A 319 11.68 -31.29 -35.86
N ASP A 320 11.05 -30.53 -34.99
CA ASP A 320 10.22 -29.37 -35.32
C ASP A 320 11.07 -28.16 -35.74
N GLN A 321 12.23 -27.99 -35.10
CA GLN A 321 13.27 -27.07 -35.56
C GLN A 321 13.87 -27.52 -36.89
N ALA A 322 14.11 -28.82 -37.08
CA ALA A 322 14.58 -29.39 -38.33
C ALA A 322 13.58 -29.14 -39.48
N LEU A 323 12.29 -29.35 -39.22
CA LEU A 323 11.20 -29.11 -40.16
C LEU A 323 11.11 -27.62 -40.56
N ASP A 324 11.20 -26.70 -39.59
CA ASP A 324 11.19 -25.26 -39.86
C ASP A 324 12.38 -24.82 -40.73
N ILE A 325 13.60 -25.32 -40.45
CA ILE A 325 14.79 -25.04 -41.26
C ILE A 325 14.59 -25.49 -42.72
N ILE A 326 14.02 -26.67 -42.93
CA ILE A 326 13.74 -27.21 -44.28
C ILE A 326 12.67 -26.37 -44.99
N MET A 327 11.60 -26.02 -44.27
CA MET A 327 10.54 -25.18 -44.79
C MET A 327 11.05 -23.78 -45.19
N GLN A 328 11.90 -23.17 -44.37
CA GLN A 328 12.51 -21.87 -44.67
C GLN A 328 13.47 -21.94 -45.87
N ALA A 329 14.32 -22.96 -45.94
CA ALA A 329 15.28 -23.13 -47.03
C ALA A 329 14.63 -23.31 -48.41
N LYS A 330 13.38 -23.81 -48.46
CA LYS A 330 12.64 -24.08 -49.70
C LYS A 330 11.35 -23.27 -49.85
N GLY A 331 11.12 -22.27 -49.00
CA GLY A 331 9.95 -21.38 -49.11
C GLY A 331 8.61 -22.08 -48.92
N LEU A 332 8.55 -23.14 -48.10
CA LEU A 332 7.35 -23.90 -47.81
C LEU A 332 6.63 -23.36 -46.57
N GLY A 333 5.31 -23.45 -46.55
CA GLY A 333 4.44 -23.16 -45.43
C GLY A 333 3.83 -24.43 -44.85
N LEU A 334 3.40 -24.36 -43.59
CA LEU A 334 2.80 -25.46 -42.86
C LEU A 334 1.47 -25.02 -42.26
N LYS A 335 0.41 -25.78 -42.54
CA LYS A 335 -0.92 -25.62 -41.92
C LYS A 335 -1.22 -26.87 -41.12
N LYS A 336 -1.36 -26.72 -39.80
CA LYS A 336 -1.72 -27.82 -38.89
C LYS A 336 -3.23 -27.98 -38.87
N ALA A 337 -3.72 -29.17 -39.18
CA ALA A 337 -5.13 -29.53 -39.05
C ALA A 337 -5.22 -30.84 -38.25
N GLY A 338 -5.27 -30.73 -36.92
CA GLY A 338 -5.27 -31.90 -36.02
C GLY A 338 -3.99 -32.73 -36.17
N ASN A 339 -4.14 -34.02 -36.52
CA ASN A 339 -3.03 -34.98 -36.70
C ASN A 339 -2.41 -34.98 -38.11
N VAL A 340 -2.80 -34.03 -38.97
CA VAL A 340 -2.32 -33.92 -40.35
C VAL A 340 -1.59 -32.59 -40.53
N LEU A 341 -0.38 -32.67 -41.07
CA LEU A 341 0.45 -31.53 -41.45
C LEU A 341 0.34 -31.33 -42.96
N TRP A 342 -0.29 -30.23 -43.38
CA TRP A 342 -0.31 -29.86 -44.79
C TRP A 342 0.89 -28.95 -45.09
N ILE A 343 1.78 -29.43 -45.96
CA ILE A 343 2.95 -28.69 -46.43
C ILE A 343 2.79 -28.36 -47.93
N ALA A 344 2.86 -27.08 -48.25
CA ALA A 344 2.78 -26.54 -49.61
C ALA A 344 3.62 -25.26 -49.71
N PRO A 345 3.95 -24.76 -50.91
CA PRO A 345 4.61 -23.46 -51.07
C PRO A 345 3.85 -22.34 -50.35
N LYS A 346 4.58 -21.39 -49.72
CA LYS A 346 3.96 -20.31 -48.94
C LYS A 346 2.94 -19.50 -49.75
N ASP A 347 3.18 -19.30 -51.03
CA ASP A 347 2.30 -18.53 -51.91
C ASP A 347 0.94 -19.22 -52.13
N GLU A 348 0.92 -20.56 -52.23
CA GLU A 348 -0.31 -21.35 -52.40
C GLU A 348 -1.14 -21.35 -51.12
N LEU A 349 -0.49 -21.49 -49.96
CA LEU A 349 -1.15 -21.41 -48.66
C LEU A 349 -1.71 -20.02 -48.39
N ALA A 350 -0.96 -18.96 -48.71
CA ALA A 350 -1.41 -17.58 -48.56
C ALA A 350 -2.57 -17.25 -49.50
N ALA A 351 -2.55 -17.73 -50.75
CA ALA A 351 -3.65 -17.57 -51.69
C ALA A 351 -4.93 -18.28 -51.20
N LYS A 352 -4.81 -19.51 -50.69
CA LYS A 352 -5.94 -20.25 -50.14
C LYS A 352 -6.48 -19.61 -48.86
N GLU A 353 -5.62 -19.12 -47.97
CA GLU A 353 -6.05 -18.42 -46.76
C GLU A 353 -6.74 -17.10 -47.08
N LYS A 354 -6.22 -16.34 -48.06
CA LYS A 354 -6.89 -15.14 -48.56
C LYS A 354 -8.29 -15.47 -49.08
N LEU A 355 -8.43 -16.55 -49.86
CA LEU A 355 -9.73 -17.00 -50.37
C LEU A 355 -10.67 -17.49 -49.24
N ASP A 356 -10.14 -18.20 -48.24
CA ASP A 356 -10.90 -18.61 -47.05
C ASP A 356 -11.37 -17.39 -46.23
N LEU A 357 -10.56 -16.33 -46.12
CA LEU A 357 -10.94 -15.09 -45.43
C LEU A 357 -11.90 -14.24 -46.24
N GLU A 358 -11.71 -14.14 -47.56
CA GLU A 358 -12.62 -13.46 -48.49
C GLU A 358 -13.98 -14.17 -48.54
N SER A 359 -14.00 -15.50 -48.54
CA SER A 359 -15.25 -16.27 -48.47
C SER A 359 -15.96 -16.08 -47.13
N LYS A 360 -15.24 -16.07 -46.00
CA LYS A 360 -15.83 -15.73 -44.69
C LYS A 360 -16.35 -14.29 -44.65
N ALA A 361 -15.63 -13.33 -45.23
CA ALA A 361 -16.10 -11.94 -45.33
C ALA A 361 -17.32 -11.81 -46.25
N ALA A 362 -17.36 -12.57 -47.35
CA ALA A 362 -18.51 -12.62 -48.26
C ALA A 362 -19.72 -13.27 -47.60
N ILE A 363 -19.53 -14.35 -46.83
CA ILE A 363 -20.59 -14.98 -46.03
C ILE A 363 -21.15 -13.97 -45.02
N ALA A 364 -20.28 -13.28 -44.26
CA ALA A 364 -20.72 -12.25 -43.32
C ALA A 364 -21.46 -11.07 -43.98
N GLN A 365 -21.16 -10.75 -45.25
CA GLN A 365 -21.88 -9.72 -46.01
C GLN A 365 -23.24 -10.19 -46.54
N LEU A 366 -23.37 -11.47 -46.86
CA LEU A 366 -24.57 -12.11 -47.41
C LEU A 366 -25.54 -12.61 -46.33
N GLU A 367 -25.08 -12.73 -45.08
CA GLU A 367 -25.94 -13.09 -43.96
C GLU A 367 -27.04 -12.03 -43.71
N PRO A 368 -28.29 -12.46 -43.46
CA PRO A 368 -29.40 -11.54 -43.23
C PRO A 368 -29.26 -10.83 -41.88
N VAL A 369 -29.40 -9.51 -41.92
CA VAL A 369 -29.43 -8.66 -40.72
C VAL A 369 -30.72 -8.92 -39.96
N ARG A 370 -30.64 -9.05 -38.63
CA ARG A 370 -31.81 -9.14 -37.74
C ARG A 370 -31.83 -7.95 -36.80
N THR A 371 -33.03 -7.49 -36.47
CA THR A 371 -33.24 -6.45 -35.45
C THR A 371 -33.65 -7.10 -34.14
N GLN A 372 -32.95 -6.76 -33.06
CA GLN A 372 -33.28 -7.19 -31.70
C GLN A 372 -33.38 -5.95 -30.80
N SER A 373 -34.38 -5.96 -29.93
CA SER A 373 -34.56 -4.94 -28.90
C SER A 373 -33.95 -5.40 -27.58
N PHE A 374 -33.25 -4.49 -26.90
CA PHE A 374 -32.70 -4.68 -25.57
C PHE A 374 -33.30 -3.62 -24.63
N GLN A 375 -33.92 -4.07 -23.55
CA GLN A 375 -34.40 -3.20 -22.48
C GLN A 375 -33.27 -3.01 -21.47
N LEU A 376 -32.92 -1.77 -21.16
CA LEU A 376 -31.89 -1.42 -20.17
C LEU A 376 -32.55 -0.93 -18.89
N ASN A 377 -32.03 -1.36 -17.74
CA ASN A 377 -32.63 -1.08 -16.43
C ASN A 377 -31.88 0.00 -15.65
N TYR A 378 -30.54 0.02 -15.73
CA TYR A 378 -29.68 0.89 -14.93
C TYR A 378 -28.95 1.92 -15.78
N VAL A 379 -28.42 1.51 -16.94
CA VAL A 379 -27.67 2.39 -17.84
C VAL A 379 -28.59 3.04 -18.88
N LYS A 380 -28.28 4.27 -19.30
CA LYS A 380 -29.03 4.98 -20.35
C LYS A 380 -28.73 4.39 -21.73
N ALA A 381 -29.77 4.09 -22.51
CA ALA A 381 -29.66 3.56 -23.87
C ALA A 381 -28.84 4.44 -24.82
N GLU A 382 -28.89 5.76 -24.64
CA GLU A 382 -28.17 6.73 -25.45
C GLU A 382 -26.64 6.60 -25.30
N GLU A 383 -26.14 6.34 -24.09
CA GLU A 383 -24.72 6.19 -23.81
C GLU A 383 -24.17 4.91 -24.44
N ILE A 384 -24.93 3.81 -24.36
CA ILE A 384 -24.58 2.53 -24.99
C ILE A 384 -24.62 2.63 -26.52
N ALA A 385 -25.63 3.30 -27.08
CA ALA A 385 -25.73 3.50 -28.53
C ALA A 385 -24.53 4.26 -29.10
N LYS A 386 -24.06 5.31 -28.41
CA LYS A 386 -22.84 6.06 -28.78
C LYS A 386 -21.61 5.16 -28.79
N GLY A 387 -21.45 4.31 -27.76
CA GLY A 387 -20.38 3.32 -27.68
C GLY A 387 -20.41 2.29 -28.82
N LEU A 388 -21.58 1.73 -29.12
CA LEU A 388 -21.74 0.71 -30.17
C LEU A 388 -21.53 1.26 -31.59
N ALA A 389 -21.93 2.51 -31.84
CA ALA A 389 -21.70 3.20 -33.11
C ALA A 389 -20.21 3.54 -33.37
N GLY A 390 -19.34 3.36 -32.38
CA GLY A 390 -17.92 3.70 -32.45
C GLY A 390 -17.61 5.17 -32.15
N GLN A 391 -18.58 5.90 -31.59
CA GLN A 391 -18.39 7.28 -31.16
C GLN A 391 -17.90 7.28 -29.71
N SER A 392 -16.59 7.42 -29.54
CA SER A 392 -15.85 7.39 -28.27
C SER A 392 -16.66 7.95 -27.08
N ILE A 393 -16.96 7.10 -26.11
CA ILE A 393 -17.37 7.46 -24.75
C ILE A 393 -16.11 7.98 -24.05
N GLY A 394 -15.76 9.25 -24.28
CA GLY A 394 -14.53 9.82 -23.75
C GLY A 394 -14.50 11.34 -23.85
N SER A 395 -14.66 11.98 -22.70
CA SER A 395 -14.53 13.42 -22.41
C SER A 395 -15.69 14.33 -22.82
N GLY A 396 -16.65 14.46 -21.90
CA GLY A 396 -17.36 15.72 -21.72
C GLY A 396 -16.62 16.59 -20.72
N SER A 397 -16.04 17.71 -21.16
CA SER A 397 -16.05 19.01 -20.44
C SER A 397 -15.36 20.08 -21.27
N GLY A 398 -16.16 20.93 -21.91
CA GLY A 398 -15.72 22.10 -22.67
C GLY A 398 -16.86 22.70 -23.48
N SER A 399 -17.95 23.08 -22.81
CA SER A 399 -19.05 23.82 -23.41
C SER A 399 -18.57 25.19 -23.89
N GLY A 400 -18.71 25.44 -25.18
CA GLY A 400 -18.48 26.71 -25.84
C GLY A 400 -19.21 26.69 -27.18
N SER A 401 -20.50 26.97 -27.12
CA SER A 401 -21.38 27.19 -28.28
C SER A 401 -20.82 28.23 -29.24
N SER A 402 -20.73 27.91 -30.54
CA SER A 402 -21.06 28.86 -31.60
C SER A 402 -21.47 28.14 -32.88
N ALA A 403 -22.54 28.68 -33.47
CA ALA A 403 -23.21 28.21 -34.66
C ALA A 403 -22.46 28.59 -35.94
N GLY A 404 -22.72 27.81 -37.00
CA GLY A 404 -22.67 28.27 -38.40
C GLY A 404 -21.29 28.24 -39.07
N GLY A 405 -21.12 27.32 -40.04
CA GLY A 405 -19.99 27.35 -40.95
C GLY A 405 -19.87 26.10 -41.81
N SER A 406 -20.45 26.17 -43.01
CA SER A 406 -20.15 25.29 -44.15
C SER A 406 -18.67 25.42 -44.58
N SER A 407 -18.01 24.30 -44.86
CA SER A 407 -17.17 24.11 -46.06
C SER A 407 -16.54 22.72 -46.06
N GLY A 408 -16.53 22.10 -47.23
CA GLY A 408 -16.16 20.70 -47.43
C GLY A 408 -14.66 20.40 -47.48
N GLY A 409 -14.40 19.09 -47.52
CA GLY A 409 -13.23 18.47 -48.14
C GLY A 409 -11.93 18.49 -47.34
N SER A 410 -11.67 17.39 -46.63
CA SER A 410 -10.39 16.68 -46.77
C SER A 410 -10.46 15.32 -46.05
N SER A 411 -10.27 14.27 -46.84
CA SER A 411 -9.94 12.92 -46.44
C SER A 411 -8.59 12.87 -45.73
N GLY A 412 -8.54 12.33 -44.51
CA GLY A 412 -7.28 12.13 -43.79
C GLY A 412 -7.48 11.45 -42.44
N SER A 413 -7.52 10.11 -42.46
CA SER A 413 -7.14 9.16 -41.40
C SER A 413 -6.86 9.70 -39.98
N GLY A 414 -7.65 9.26 -39.00
CA GLY A 414 -7.27 9.36 -37.59
C GLY A 414 -8.39 9.04 -36.61
N GLY A 415 -8.56 7.75 -36.29
CA GLY A 415 -9.45 7.29 -35.20
C GLY A 415 -10.73 6.63 -35.68
N SER A 416 -10.63 5.51 -36.42
CA SER A 416 -11.72 4.55 -36.43
C SER A 416 -11.81 3.99 -35.01
N GLY A 417 -12.66 4.60 -34.17
CA GLY A 417 -13.11 3.95 -32.94
C GLY A 417 -13.61 2.58 -33.36
N THR A 418 -13.06 1.53 -32.75
CA THR A 418 -13.36 0.13 -33.10
C THR A 418 -14.87 -0.08 -33.03
N ARG A 419 -15.55 0.05 -34.15
CA ARG A 419 -17.01 -0.11 -34.22
C ARG A 419 -17.30 -1.56 -33.89
N ILE A 420 -18.04 -1.78 -32.80
CA ILE A 420 -18.41 -3.11 -32.31
C ILE A 420 -19.44 -3.74 -33.26
N LEU A 421 -20.29 -2.89 -33.87
CA LEU A 421 -21.23 -3.26 -34.92
C LEU A 421 -20.51 -3.64 -36.22
N SER A 422 -21.14 -4.52 -37.01
CA SER A 422 -20.67 -4.81 -38.36
C SER A 422 -20.75 -3.58 -39.28
N PRO A 423 -20.11 -3.60 -40.47
CA PRO A 423 -20.23 -2.51 -41.44
C PRO A 423 -21.68 -2.19 -41.85
N ARG A 424 -22.59 -3.17 -41.74
CA ARG A 424 -24.02 -3.04 -42.05
C ARG A 424 -24.88 -2.84 -40.80
N GLY A 425 -24.27 -2.85 -39.62
CA GLY A 425 -24.96 -2.75 -38.35
C GLY A 425 -25.43 -1.32 -38.06
N SER A 426 -26.61 -1.18 -37.49
CA SER A 426 -27.16 0.10 -37.02
C SER A 426 -27.71 -0.01 -35.61
N VAL A 427 -27.69 1.09 -34.88
CA VAL A 427 -28.19 1.18 -33.50
C VAL A 427 -29.05 2.42 -33.34
N ILE A 428 -30.21 2.25 -32.72
CA ILE A 428 -31.15 3.33 -32.41
C ILE A 428 -31.53 3.21 -30.94
N SER A 429 -31.33 4.28 -30.16
CA SER A 429 -31.77 4.37 -28.78
C SER A 429 -33.08 5.14 -28.69
N GLU A 430 -34.07 4.59 -27.99
CA GLU A 430 -35.32 5.26 -27.64
C GLU A 430 -35.26 5.69 -26.17
N ALA A 431 -35.21 7.01 -25.93
CA ALA A 431 -34.98 7.56 -24.59
C ALA A 431 -36.18 7.39 -23.65
N ARG A 432 -37.41 7.41 -24.19
CA ARG A 432 -38.63 7.38 -23.36
C ARG A 432 -38.85 6.02 -22.69
N THR A 433 -38.51 4.93 -23.37
CA THR A 433 -38.64 3.56 -22.86
C THR A 433 -37.32 2.95 -22.41
N ASN A 434 -36.20 3.69 -22.54
CA ASN A 434 -34.83 3.21 -22.31
C ASN A 434 -34.53 1.89 -23.05
N GLN A 435 -34.96 1.83 -24.33
CA GLN A 435 -34.77 0.67 -25.20
C GLN A 435 -33.70 0.93 -26.24
N LEU A 436 -32.92 -0.09 -26.53
CA LEU A 436 -31.90 -0.11 -27.56
C LEU A 436 -32.32 -1.07 -28.67
N PHE A 437 -32.53 -0.55 -29.88
CA PHE A 437 -32.78 -1.35 -31.07
C PHE A 437 -31.49 -1.50 -31.85
N VAL A 438 -30.97 -2.72 -31.93
CA VAL A 438 -29.75 -3.05 -32.67
C VAL A 438 -30.12 -3.91 -33.87
N SER A 439 -29.69 -3.50 -35.04
CA SER A 439 -29.82 -4.29 -36.27
C SER A 439 -28.43 -4.76 -36.70
N ASP A 440 -28.14 -6.05 -36.58
CA ASP A 440 -26.85 -6.62 -36.99
C ASP A 440 -26.97 -8.12 -37.33
N ILE A 441 -25.84 -8.74 -37.68
CA ILE A 441 -25.69 -10.17 -37.93
C ILE A 441 -25.95 -10.95 -36.62
N PRO A 442 -26.60 -12.14 -36.64
CA PRO A 442 -26.93 -12.90 -35.43
C PRO A 442 -25.75 -13.13 -34.47
N SER A 443 -24.57 -13.45 -34.98
CA SER A 443 -23.35 -13.65 -34.18
C SER A 443 -22.93 -12.40 -33.40
N LYS A 444 -23.14 -11.20 -33.98
CA LYS A 444 -22.85 -9.92 -33.33
C LYS A 444 -23.91 -9.53 -32.32
N LEU A 445 -25.17 -9.87 -32.55
CA LEU A 445 -26.25 -9.64 -31.58
C LEU A 445 -26.04 -10.44 -30.29
N GLU A 446 -25.56 -11.68 -30.37
CA GLU A 446 -25.20 -12.49 -29.19
C GLU A 446 -24.03 -11.88 -28.40
N GLU A 447 -23.00 -11.39 -29.09
CA GLU A 447 -21.86 -10.68 -28.49
C GLU A 447 -22.31 -9.40 -27.77
N ILE A 448 -23.18 -8.61 -28.41
CA ILE A 448 -23.75 -7.38 -27.84
C ILE A 448 -24.64 -7.70 -26.64
N GLN A 449 -25.45 -8.75 -26.71
CA GLN A 449 -26.28 -9.21 -25.58
C GLN A 449 -25.41 -9.58 -24.37
N ALA A 450 -24.32 -10.34 -24.59
CA ALA A 450 -23.40 -10.71 -23.53
C ALA A 450 -22.66 -9.50 -22.94
N MET A 451 -22.37 -8.48 -23.75
CA MET A 451 -21.76 -7.23 -23.29
C MET A 451 -22.74 -6.39 -22.46
N ILE A 452 -23.97 -6.20 -22.96
CA ILE A 452 -25.02 -5.44 -22.25
C ILE A 452 -25.30 -6.08 -20.89
N ALA A 453 -25.40 -7.41 -20.81
CA ALA A 453 -25.64 -8.12 -19.56
C ALA A 453 -24.55 -7.90 -18.49
N LYS A 454 -23.30 -7.58 -18.90
CA LYS A 454 -22.21 -7.27 -17.97
C LYS A 454 -22.17 -5.79 -17.55
N ILE A 455 -22.71 -4.90 -18.37
CA ILE A 455 -22.66 -3.44 -18.15
C ILE A 455 -23.92 -2.95 -17.42
N ASP A 456 -25.10 -3.51 -17.70
CA ASP A 456 -26.37 -3.13 -17.08
C ASP A 456 -26.52 -3.72 -15.67
N VAL A 457 -25.63 -3.31 -14.77
CA VAL A 457 -25.64 -3.65 -13.33
C VAL A 457 -25.98 -2.42 -12.51
N PRO A 458 -26.62 -2.57 -11.33
CA PRO A 458 -26.93 -1.45 -10.45
C PRO A 458 -25.67 -0.72 -10.01
N VAL A 459 -25.68 0.61 -10.09
CA VAL A 459 -24.60 1.45 -9.58
C VAL A 459 -24.62 1.46 -8.06
N ARG A 460 -23.45 1.27 -7.46
CA ARG A 460 -23.28 1.37 -6.01
C ARG A 460 -23.43 2.83 -5.58
N GLN A 461 -24.04 3.03 -4.40
CA GLN A 461 -24.21 4.36 -3.82
C GLN A 461 -23.25 4.56 -2.65
N VAL A 462 -22.83 5.80 -2.44
CA VAL A 462 -21.98 6.21 -1.33
C VAL A 462 -22.70 7.31 -0.56
N LEU A 463 -22.85 7.11 0.75
CA LEU A 463 -23.21 8.17 1.70
C LEU A 463 -21.91 8.83 2.16
N ILE A 464 -21.81 10.14 1.99
CA ILE A 464 -20.68 10.95 2.45
C ILE A 464 -21.17 11.79 3.61
N GLU A 465 -20.50 11.65 4.74
CA GLU A 465 -20.66 12.53 5.90
C GLU A 465 -19.40 13.37 6.04
N ALA A 466 -19.56 14.69 6.03
CA ALA A 466 -18.50 15.60 6.46
C ALA A 466 -18.80 16.08 7.89
N ARG A 467 -17.75 16.30 8.69
CA ARG A 467 -17.86 17.01 9.97
C ARG A 467 -16.85 18.13 9.99
N ILE A 468 -17.34 19.36 10.09
CA ILE A 468 -16.52 20.54 10.24
C ILE A 468 -16.66 20.97 11.70
N VAL A 469 -15.56 20.88 12.44
CA VAL A 469 -15.51 21.21 13.87
C VAL A 469 -14.68 22.46 14.03
N GLU A 470 -15.29 23.49 14.61
CA GLU A 470 -14.63 24.73 14.99
C GLU A 470 -14.67 24.87 16.51
N ALA A 471 -13.51 24.99 17.13
CA ALA A 471 -13.36 25.22 18.55
C ALA A 471 -12.66 26.56 18.78
N ASN A 472 -13.24 27.39 19.65
CA ASN A 472 -12.76 28.71 20.00
C ASN A 472 -12.53 28.76 21.51
N ASP A 473 -11.36 29.24 21.93
CA ASP A 473 -10.98 29.45 23.33
C ASP A 473 -10.42 30.87 23.48
N LYS A 474 -11.19 31.73 24.13
CA LYS A 474 -10.88 33.15 24.33
C LYS A 474 -10.65 33.41 25.81
N PHE A 475 -9.52 33.99 26.14
CA PHE A 475 -9.17 34.43 27.49
C PHE A 475 -8.85 35.92 27.49
N GLY A 476 -9.38 36.64 28.47
CA GLY A 476 -9.11 38.05 28.69
C GLY A 476 -8.89 38.34 30.17
N ARG A 477 -7.84 39.09 30.50
CA ARG A 477 -7.60 39.57 31.87
C ARG A 477 -7.19 41.04 31.84
N ALA A 478 -7.91 41.88 32.56
CA ALA A 478 -7.66 43.31 32.66
C ALA A 478 -7.62 43.74 34.13
N LEU A 479 -6.65 44.58 34.47
CA LEU A 479 -6.49 45.19 35.78
C LEU A 479 -6.13 46.66 35.60
N GLY A 480 -6.81 47.55 36.32
CA GLY A 480 -6.52 48.97 36.30
C GLY A 480 -6.89 49.67 37.60
N VAL A 481 -6.42 50.92 37.72
CA VAL A 481 -6.48 51.71 38.95
C VAL A 481 -6.87 53.14 38.64
N LYS A 482 -7.70 53.74 39.51
CA LYS A 482 -7.85 55.19 39.60
C LYS A 482 -7.39 55.65 40.97
N LEU A 483 -6.58 56.70 40.99
CA LEU A 483 -6.18 57.40 42.21
C LEU A 483 -6.68 58.82 42.14
N GLY A 484 -7.27 59.29 43.24
CA GLY A 484 -7.72 60.66 43.34
C GLY A 484 -7.38 61.28 44.68
N ALA A 485 -7.17 62.59 44.68
CA ALA A 485 -6.97 63.39 45.87
C ALA A 485 -7.82 64.66 45.75
N SER A 486 -8.44 65.04 46.85
CA SER A 486 -9.14 66.31 46.95
C SER A 486 -8.93 66.96 48.31
N ASP A 487 -8.81 68.28 48.29
CA ASP A 487 -8.73 69.13 49.47
C ASP A 487 -9.88 70.14 49.43
N LEU A 488 -10.94 69.87 50.19
CA LEU A 488 -12.15 70.68 50.21
C LEU A 488 -12.01 71.94 51.07
N ARG A 489 -10.88 72.14 51.76
CA ARG A 489 -10.69 73.32 52.63
C ARG A 489 -10.93 74.63 51.90
N GLY A 490 -10.41 74.78 50.68
CA GLY A 490 -10.61 75.99 49.89
C GLY A 490 -12.05 76.29 49.52
N GLN A 491 -12.87 75.24 49.35
CA GLN A 491 -14.30 75.33 49.06
C GLN A 491 -15.14 75.54 50.33
N GLN A 492 -14.64 75.12 51.49
CA GLN A 492 -15.30 75.24 52.79
C GLN A 492 -14.81 76.45 53.62
N GLY A 493 -14.18 77.44 52.98
CA GLY A 493 -13.77 78.70 53.60
C GLY A 493 -12.41 78.69 54.32
N GLY A 494 -11.61 77.64 54.14
CA GLY A 494 -10.22 77.55 54.61
C GLY A 494 -9.19 77.75 53.48
N ILE A 495 -7.90 77.60 53.81
CA ILE A 495 -6.81 77.66 52.82
C ILE A 495 -6.48 76.24 52.33
N PRO A 496 -6.59 75.95 51.01
CA PRO A 496 -6.24 74.65 50.45
C PRO A 496 -4.71 74.44 50.41
N GLY A 497 -4.27 73.18 50.38
CA GLY A 497 -2.88 72.81 50.17
C GLY A 497 -1.99 72.83 51.42
N TYR A 498 -0.68 72.79 51.20
CA TYR A 498 0.36 72.79 52.22
C TYR A 498 1.16 74.08 52.17
N SER A 499 1.42 74.69 53.33
CA SER A 499 2.26 75.89 53.40
C SER A 499 3.71 75.55 53.09
N VAL A 500 4.33 76.35 52.22
CA VAL A 500 5.78 76.27 51.89
C VAL A 500 6.54 77.50 52.41
N GLY A 501 5.97 78.23 53.37
CA GLY A 501 6.54 79.44 53.96
C GLY A 501 6.18 80.73 53.20
N GLY A 502 6.33 81.88 53.88
CA GLY A 502 6.12 83.20 53.28
C GLY A 502 4.68 83.47 52.79
N GLY A 503 3.67 82.79 53.34
CA GLY A 503 2.27 82.89 52.89
C GLY A 503 1.95 82.09 51.62
N ASN A 504 2.90 81.32 51.08
CA ASN A 504 2.70 80.50 49.89
C ASN A 504 2.17 79.11 50.24
N TYR A 505 1.28 78.58 49.39
CA TYR A 505 0.66 77.26 49.54
C TYR A 505 0.74 76.47 48.23
N VAL A 506 0.92 75.15 48.34
CA VAL A 506 0.91 74.22 47.20
C VAL A 506 -0.23 73.22 47.40
N THR A 507 -1.12 73.10 46.42
CA THR A 507 -2.15 72.06 46.38
C THR A 507 -1.96 71.16 45.17
N VAL A 508 -2.44 69.92 45.28
CA VAL A 508 -2.36 68.89 44.23
C VAL A 508 -3.78 68.37 43.99
N GLY A 509 -4.15 68.26 42.72
CA GLY A 509 -5.46 67.76 42.30
C GLY A 509 -5.35 66.91 41.04
N GLY A 510 -6.48 66.34 40.60
CA GLY A 510 -6.52 65.45 39.45
C GLY A 510 -6.27 66.12 38.11
N ASN A 511 -6.73 67.37 37.97
CA ASN A 511 -6.50 68.20 36.79
C ASN A 511 -6.54 69.70 37.17
N TYR A 512 -6.34 70.56 36.18
CA TYR A 512 -6.34 72.01 36.38
C TYR A 512 -7.67 72.54 36.94
N ASP A 513 -8.81 72.01 36.47
CA ASP A 513 -10.13 72.40 36.99
C ASP A 513 -10.31 72.00 38.47
N GLY A 514 -9.82 70.82 38.85
CA GLY A 514 -9.85 70.32 40.21
C GLY A 514 -9.01 71.17 41.15
N VAL A 515 -7.81 71.59 40.73
CA VAL A 515 -6.96 72.50 41.50
C VAL A 515 -7.55 73.91 41.53
N GLY A 516 -8.03 74.42 40.39
CA GLY A 516 -8.61 75.76 40.28
C GLY A 516 -9.85 75.94 41.13
N ALA A 517 -10.70 74.91 41.25
CA ALA A 517 -11.81 74.92 42.20
C ALA A 517 -11.31 74.97 43.66
N GLN A 518 -10.30 74.19 44.03
CA GLN A 518 -9.75 74.24 45.39
C GLN A 518 -9.18 75.62 45.73
N THR A 519 -8.48 76.26 44.79
CA THR A 519 -7.87 77.59 45.01
C THR A 519 -8.82 78.76 44.74
N ASN A 520 -10.11 78.51 44.49
CA ASN A 520 -11.11 79.52 44.13
C ASN A 520 -10.74 80.36 42.88
N GLN A 521 -9.92 79.81 41.98
CA GLN A 521 -9.62 80.39 40.66
C GLN A 521 -10.67 79.99 39.60
N GLY A 522 -11.40 78.90 39.83
CA GLY A 522 -12.45 78.37 38.94
C GLY A 522 -13.71 77.97 39.72
N VAL A 523 -14.83 77.81 39.04
CA VAL A 523 -16.18 77.87 39.68
C VAL A 523 -16.87 76.51 39.85
N ALA A 524 -16.36 75.40 39.28
CA ALA A 524 -16.95 74.07 39.53
C ALA A 524 -15.97 72.91 39.26
N ALA A 525 -15.77 72.03 40.25
CA ALA A 525 -15.13 70.73 40.07
C ALA A 525 -16.09 69.61 40.50
N ASN A 526 -16.10 68.51 39.73
CA ASN A 526 -16.82 67.29 40.06
C ASN A 526 -15.82 66.21 40.55
N TYR A 527 -16.31 65.11 41.12
CA TYR A 527 -15.54 63.95 41.54
C TYR A 527 -14.56 63.44 40.47
N ASN A 528 -14.94 63.52 39.18
CA ASN A 528 -14.07 63.13 38.07
C ASN A 528 -12.77 63.95 38.01
N ASN A 529 -12.79 65.21 38.45
CA ASN A 529 -11.63 66.12 38.46
C ASN A 529 -10.66 65.84 39.62
N THR A 530 -11.04 64.97 40.56
CA THR A 530 -10.17 64.60 41.70
C THR A 530 -9.14 63.52 41.34
N ARG A 531 -9.31 62.84 40.20
CA ARG A 531 -8.53 61.67 39.78
C ARG A 531 -7.22 62.10 39.11
N PHE A 532 -6.08 61.97 39.79
CA PHE A 532 -4.74 62.26 39.23
C PHE A 532 -4.10 61.05 38.55
N VAL A 533 -4.57 59.83 38.82
CA VAL A 533 -4.33 58.65 37.99
C VAL A 533 -5.69 58.12 37.53
N ASN A 534 -5.86 57.95 36.22
CA ASN A 534 -7.10 57.45 35.64
C ASN A 534 -6.79 56.37 34.60
N LEU A 535 -6.43 55.18 35.10
CA LEU A 535 -6.06 54.02 34.29
C LEU A 535 -6.99 52.83 34.63
N PRO A 536 -8.33 52.94 34.45
CA PRO A 536 -9.25 51.81 34.69
C PRO A 536 -8.91 50.62 33.79
N ALA A 537 -9.30 49.42 34.21
CA ALA A 537 -9.17 48.19 33.42
C ALA A 537 -9.79 48.38 32.04
N ASN A 538 -9.02 48.08 30.99
CA ASN A 538 -9.50 48.21 29.62
C ASN A 538 -10.10 46.87 29.16
N VAL A 539 -11.42 46.87 28.96
CA VAL A 539 -12.23 45.69 28.58
C VAL A 539 -12.90 45.85 27.22
N SER A 540 -12.41 46.77 26.38
CA SER A 540 -13.02 47.07 25.07
C SER A 540 -12.81 46.01 23.99
N SER A 541 -11.94 45.02 24.21
CA SER A 541 -11.67 43.97 23.24
C SER A 541 -12.72 42.87 23.26
N ASP A 542 -12.93 42.22 22.11
CA ASP A 542 -13.84 41.09 21.92
C ASP A 542 -13.59 39.90 22.87
N SER A 543 -12.37 39.74 23.40
CA SER A 543 -12.00 38.71 24.39
C SER A 543 -12.76 38.82 25.72
N PHE A 544 -13.37 39.97 26.02
CA PHE A 544 -14.17 40.19 27.23
C PHE A 544 -15.67 40.01 27.01
N SER A 545 -16.11 39.71 25.77
CA SER A 545 -17.52 39.43 25.43
C SER A 545 -18.52 40.49 25.95
N GLY A 546 -18.12 41.76 25.99
CA GLY A 546 -18.94 42.86 26.51
C GLY A 546 -19.05 42.92 28.04
N GLY A 547 -18.26 42.14 28.78
CA GLY A 547 -18.22 42.15 30.23
C GLY A 547 -17.70 43.48 30.80
N ALA A 548 -18.31 43.92 31.90
CA ALA A 548 -17.86 45.10 32.64
C ALA A 548 -16.88 44.71 33.75
N ALA A 549 -15.83 45.52 33.95
CA ALA A 549 -14.89 45.30 35.04
C ALA A 549 -15.53 45.57 36.41
N ALA A 550 -15.34 44.64 37.35
CA ALA A 550 -15.71 44.82 38.74
C ALA A 550 -14.83 45.91 39.36
N GLN A 551 -15.44 46.77 40.17
CA GLN A 551 -14.79 47.93 40.77
C GLN A 551 -14.90 47.88 42.29
N VAL A 552 -13.80 48.17 42.98
CA VAL A 552 -13.77 48.36 44.44
C VAL A 552 -13.13 49.70 44.72
N ALA A 553 -13.85 50.59 45.41
CA ALA A 553 -13.40 51.91 45.78
C ALA A 553 -13.17 52.02 47.30
N LEU A 554 -12.07 52.67 47.68
CA LEU A 554 -11.65 52.96 49.04
C LEU A 554 -11.37 54.46 49.13
N SER A 555 -11.88 55.10 50.18
CA SER A 555 -11.59 56.51 50.47
C SER A 555 -11.03 56.64 51.88
N LEU A 556 -9.86 57.25 51.99
CA LEU A 556 -9.29 57.68 53.26
C LEU A 556 -9.56 59.17 53.44
N PHE A 557 -10.25 59.54 54.51
CA PHE A 557 -10.65 60.92 54.79
C PHE A 557 -10.44 61.29 56.26
N SER A 558 -10.32 62.58 56.56
CA SER A 558 -10.28 63.07 57.94
C SER A 558 -11.69 63.13 58.54
N ALA A 559 -11.83 63.07 59.87
CA ALA A 559 -13.14 63.16 60.55
C ALA A 559 -13.90 64.48 60.23
N THR A 560 -13.18 65.53 59.86
CA THR A 560 -13.74 66.80 59.38
C THR A 560 -14.11 66.81 57.89
N ALA A 561 -13.83 65.72 57.16
CA ALA A 561 -14.10 65.55 55.72
C ALA A 561 -13.46 66.63 54.82
N ASN A 562 -12.30 67.15 55.21
CA ASN A 562 -11.61 68.24 54.50
C ASN A 562 -10.63 67.73 53.43
N ARG A 563 -10.16 66.50 53.56
CA ARG A 563 -9.14 65.90 52.67
C ARG A 563 -9.53 64.46 52.38
N PHE A 564 -9.44 64.07 51.10
CA PHE A 564 -9.76 62.72 50.64
C PHE A 564 -8.61 62.16 49.82
N LEU A 565 -8.31 60.89 50.04
CA LEU A 565 -7.48 60.07 49.18
C LEU A 565 -8.33 58.89 48.71
N ASN A 566 -8.60 58.86 47.42
CA ASN A 566 -9.47 57.88 46.78
C ASN A 566 -8.63 56.88 46.00
N LEU A 567 -8.90 55.60 46.18
CA LEU A 567 -8.34 54.48 45.44
C LEU A 567 -9.50 53.67 44.86
N GLU A 568 -9.52 53.49 43.55
CA GLU A 568 -10.46 52.58 42.87
C GLU A 568 -9.66 51.53 42.12
N LEU A 569 -9.88 50.26 42.46
CA LEU A 569 -9.35 49.13 41.72
C LEU A 569 -10.44 48.62 40.79
N SER A 570 -10.07 48.33 39.55
CA SER A 570 -10.95 47.74 38.54
C SER A 570 -10.30 46.50 37.97
N ALA A 571 -11.03 45.39 37.90
CA ALA A 571 -10.51 44.12 37.40
C ALA A 571 -11.59 43.31 36.67
N LEU A 572 -11.17 42.59 35.63
CA LEU A 572 -11.99 41.58 34.95
C LEU A 572 -11.09 40.44 34.49
N GLU A 573 -11.52 39.21 34.74
CA GLU A 573 -11.00 38.02 34.06
C GLU A 573 -12.19 37.31 33.41
N SER A 574 -12.04 36.99 32.13
CA SER A 574 -13.08 36.38 31.29
C SER A 574 -12.47 35.18 30.57
N ASP A 575 -13.14 34.04 30.67
CA ASP A 575 -12.83 32.81 29.94
C ASP A 575 -14.07 32.44 29.11
N GLY A 576 -13.90 32.35 27.79
CA GLY A 576 -14.97 32.13 26.82
C GLY A 576 -14.62 30.98 25.88
N LYS A 577 -15.31 29.85 26.04
CA LYS A 577 -15.12 28.65 25.22
C LYS A 577 -16.34 28.39 24.36
N GLY A 578 -16.13 28.09 23.08
CA GLY A 578 -17.18 27.77 22.12
C GLY A 578 -16.79 26.59 21.24
N LYS A 579 -17.76 25.74 20.91
CA LYS A 579 -17.59 24.65 19.95
C LYS A 579 -18.77 24.63 18.98
N VAL A 580 -18.48 24.70 17.70
CA VAL A 580 -19.45 24.63 16.60
C VAL A 580 -19.16 23.38 15.79
N VAL A 581 -20.18 22.55 15.56
CA VAL A 581 -20.06 21.35 14.73
C VAL A 581 -21.09 21.44 13.60
N SER A 582 -20.63 21.35 12.37
CA SER A 582 -21.48 21.25 11.18
C SER A 582 -21.30 19.88 10.54
N SER A 583 -22.38 19.14 10.32
CA SER A 583 -22.33 17.76 9.80
C SER A 583 -23.20 17.55 8.55
N PRO A 584 -22.84 18.10 7.38
CA PRO A 584 -23.58 17.85 6.15
C PRO A 584 -23.43 16.40 5.70
N ARG A 585 -24.53 15.83 5.19
CA ARG A 585 -24.63 14.46 4.70
C ARG A 585 -25.28 14.45 3.34
N ILE A 586 -24.70 13.69 2.41
CA ILE A 586 -25.22 13.54 1.05
C ILE A 586 -25.01 12.11 0.57
N ILE A 587 -25.96 11.58 -0.20
CA ILE A 587 -25.83 10.28 -0.88
C ILE A 587 -25.74 10.52 -2.38
N THR A 588 -24.84 9.82 -3.05
CA THR A 588 -24.71 9.90 -4.51
C THR A 588 -24.28 8.55 -5.09
N ALA A 589 -24.50 8.35 -6.38
CA ALA A 589 -24.01 7.20 -7.11
C ALA A 589 -22.50 7.30 -7.36
N ASP A 590 -21.86 6.16 -7.62
CA ASP A 590 -20.46 6.11 -8.03
C ASP A 590 -20.20 7.01 -9.25
N GLN A 591 -19.12 7.80 -9.20
CA GLN A 591 -18.69 8.77 -10.23
C GLN A 591 -19.65 9.94 -10.51
N VAL A 592 -20.71 10.13 -9.72
CA VAL A 592 -21.66 11.23 -9.88
C VAL A 592 -21.38 12.34 -8.87
N LYS A 593 -21.11 13.56 -9.36
CA LYS A 593 -20.95 14.76 -8.54
C LYS A 593 -22.25 15.11 -7.83
N ALA A 594 -22.16 15.37 -6.53
CA ALA A 594 -23.28 15.80 -5.70
C ALA A 594 -22.91 17.02 -4.85
N VAL A 595 -23.88 17.90 -4.60
CA VAL A 595 -23.68 19.15 -3.86
C VAL A 595 -24.81 19.33 -2.83
N ILE A 596 -24.45 19.73 -1.61
CA ILE A 596 -25.37 20.21 -0.58
C ILE A 596 -24.90 21.57 -0.08
N GLU A 597 -25.79 22.57 -0.07
CA GLU A 597 -25.48 23.92 0.41
C GLU A 597 -26.55 24.47 1.36
N GLN A 598 -26.13 25.22 2.38
CA GLN A 598 -26.99 25.94 3.31
C GLN A 598 -26.36 27.30 3.66
N GLY A 599 -27.08 28.39 3.46
CA GLY A 599 -26.58 29.73 3.78
C GLY A 599 -27.56 30.85 3.50
N GLU A 600 -27.05 32.08 3.51
CA GLU A 600 -27.79 33.30 3.17
C GLU A 600 -27.13 34.02 1.99
N GLU A 601 -27.90 34.83 1.27
CA GLU A 601 -27.41 35.69 0.19
C GLU A 601 -27.37 37.14 0.66
N LEU A 602 -26.19 37.75 0.57
CA LEU A 602 -25.94 39.12 0.99
C LEU A 602 -25.94 40.04 -0.23
N PRO A 603 -26.74 41.12 -0.26
CA PRO A 603 -26.75 42.08 -1.36
C PRO A 603 -25.55 43.04 -1.30
N TYR A 604 -24.87 43.23 -2.42
CA TYR A 604 -23.79 44.20 -2.61
C TYR A 604 -24.16 45.18 -3.70
N GLN A 605 -23.87 46.46 -3.49
CA GLN A 605 -24.01 47.48 -4.52
C GLN A 605 -22.80 47.42 -5.46
N VAL A 606 -23.05 47.18 -6.74
CA VAL A 606 -22.03 47.18 -7.79
C VAL A 606 -22.31 48.32 -8.76
N ALA A 607 -21.26 49.03 -9.18
CA ALA A 607 -21.36 50.03 -10.22
C ALA A 607 -21.53 49.33 -11.58
N THR A 608 -22.63 49.62 -12.27
CA THR A 608 -22.84 49.17 -13.65
C THR A 608 -22.01 50.04 -14.61
N ALA A 609 -21.75 49.54 -15.83
CA ALA A 609 -21.01 50.28 -16.86
C ALA A 609 -21.63 51.65 -17.21
N SER A 610 -22.91 51.87 -16.92
CA SER A 610 -23.63 53.13 -17.14
C SER A 610 -23.58 54.09 -15.93
N GLY A 611 -22.84 53.76 -14.86
CA GLY A 611 -22.76 54.57 -13.63
C GLY A 611 -23.94 54.41 -12.66
N ALA A 612 -24.96 53.60 -13.01
CA ALA A 612 -26.05 53.25 -12.11
C ALA A 612 -25.64 52.15 -11.12
N THR A 613 -26.17 52.18 -9.90
CA THR A 613 -25.96 51.13 -8.89
C THR A 613 -26.88 49.94 -9.15
N SER A 614 -26.32 48.74 -9.28
CA SER A 614 -27.06 47.47 -9.32
C SER A 614 -26.80 46.67 -8.05
N ILE A 615 -27.73 45.80 -7.66
CA ILE A 615 -27.57 44.92 -6.49
C ILE A 615 -27.13 43.53 -6.99
N ALA A 616 -25.95 43.08 -6.57
CA ALA A 616 -25.43 41.74 -6.81
C ALA A 616 -25.42 40.94 -5.52
N PHE A 617 -25.98 39.73 -5.54
CA PHE A 617 -25.97 38.84 -4.38
C PHE A 617 -24.67 38.05 -4.32
N ARG A 618 -24.09 37.92 -3.11
CA ARG A 618 -22.99 36.98 -2.80
C ARG A 618 -23.46 36.02 -1.73
N LYS A 619 -23.18 34.73 -1.90
CA LYS A 619 -23.55 33.69 -0.95
C LYS A 619 -22.58 33.65 0.21
N ALA A 620 -23.09 33.51 1.42
CA ALA A 620 -22.34 33.08 2.60
C ALA A 620 -22.94 31.74 3.06
N ASN A 621 -22.41 30.63 2.56
CA ASN A 621 -22.95 29.30 2.77
C ASN A 621 -21.91 28.27 3.28
N LEU A 622 -22.43 27.24 3.93
CA LEU A 622 -21.77 25.95 4.08
C LEU A 622 -22.09 25.14 2.82
N LYS A 623 -21.07 24.75 2.04
CA LYS A 623 -21.18 23.93 0.83
C LYS A 623 -20.31 22.69 0.99
N LEU A 624 -20.89 21.52 0.74
CA LEU A 624 -20.15 20.27 0.52
C LEU A 624 -20.42 19.82 -0.91
N GLU A 625 -19.38 19.78 -1.71
CA GLU A 625 -19.37 19.23 -3.05
C GLU A 625 -18.45 18.01 -3.08
N VAL A 626 -18.95 16.89 -3.61
CA VAL A 626 -18.20 15.63 -3.62
C VAL A 626 -18.50 14.79 -4.86
N THR A 627 -17.47 14.14 -5.38
CA THR A 627 -17.57 13.09 -6.40
C THR A 627 -16.86 11.85 -5.88
N PRO A 628 -17.58 10.76 -5.53
CA PRO A 628 -16.97 9.52 -5.08
C PRO A 628 -16.59 8.62 -6.25
N GLN A 629 -15.58 7.78 -6.03
CA GLN A 629 -15.20 6.68 -6.91
C GLN A 629 -14.86 5.45 -6.07
N ILE A 630 -15.57 4.34 -6.27
CA ILE A 630 -15.38 3.10 -5.52
C ILE A 630 -14.32 2.23 -6.20
N THR A 631 -13.30 1.84 -5.44
CA THR A 631 -12.26 0.91 -5.90
C THR A 631 -12.74 -0.55 -5.82
N PRO A 632 -12.13 -1.49 -6.58
CA PRO A 632 -12.46 -2.91 -6.49
C PRO A 632 -12.33 -3.50 -5.07
N GLU A 633 -11.38 -2.98 -4.30
CA GLU A 633 -11.11 -3.36 -2.90
C GLU A 633 -12.17 -2.82 -1.92
N GLY A 634 -13.10 -1.97 -2.38
CA GLY A 634 -14.18 -1.39 -1.57
C GLY A 634 -13.84 -0.05 -0.88
N SER A 635 -12.61 0.44 -1.02
CA SER A 635 -12.25 1.81 -0.60
C SER A 635 -12.85 2.85 -1.55
N VAL A 636 -13.07 4.08 -1.06
CA VAL A 636 -13.68 5.18 -1.81
C VAL A 636 -12.67 6.30 -1.99
N ILE A 637 -12.40 6.66 -3.24
CA ILE A 637 -11.69 7.89 -3.61
C ILE A 637 -12.73 9.01 -3.62
N LEU A 638 -12.46 10.10 -2.90
CA LEU A 638 -13.34 11.26 -2.82
C LEU A 638 -12.61 12.48 -3.40
N ASN A 639 -13.16 13.07 -4.45
CA ASN A 639 -12.86 14.44 -4.83
C ASN A 639 -13.81 15.36 -4.06
N VAL A 640 -13.29 16.19 -3.15
CA VAL A 640 -14.10 17.00 -2.25
C VAL A 640 -13.72 18.46 -2.34
N ASP A 641 -14.74 19.31 -2.39
CA ASP A 641 -14.69 20.76 -2.23
C ASP A 641 -15.63 21.15 -1.08
N VAL A 642 -15.04 21.52 0.06
CA VAL A 642 -15.75 21.98 1.25
C VAL A 642 -15.55 23.47 1.40
N ASN A 643 -16.66 24.21 1.53
CA ASN A 643 -16.63 25.63 1.83
C ASN A 643 -17.49 25.94 3.07
N LYS A 644 -17.00 26.79 3.96
CA LYS A 644 -17.72 27.28 5.13
C LYS A 644 -17.58 28.80 5.24
N ASP A 645 -18.52 29.48 4.62
CA ASP A 645 -18.61 30.93 4.68
C ASP A 645 -19.55 31.41 5.79
N SER A 646 -19.26 32.60 6.32
CA SER A 646 -20.10 33.28 7.30
C SER A 646 -20.05 34.80 7.10
N ARG A 647 -21.11 35.50 7.50
CA ARG A 647 -21.16 36.96 7.57
C ARG A 647 -20.06 37.50 8.51
N GLY A 648 -19.21 38.35 7.98
CA GLY A 648 -18.18 39.11 8.70
C GLY A 648 -18.64 40.51 9.10
N THR A 649 -17.68 41.40 9.33
CA THR A 649 -17.92 42.79 9.78
C THR A 649 -18.65 43.63 8.72
N LEU A 650 -19.54 44.52 9.15
CA LEU A 650 -20.18 45.49 8.25
C LEU A 650 -19.14 46.53 7.80
N THR A 651 -18.99 46.68 6.48
CA THR A 651 -18.18 47.73 5.85
C THR A 651 -19.11 48.76 5.19
N PRO A 652 -18.62 49.96 4.82
CA PRO A 652 -19.43 50.95 4.10
C PRO A 652 -20.05 50.45 2.79
N GLN A 653 -19.49 49.38 2.20
CA GLN A 653 -19.91 48.80 0.92
C GLN A 653 -20.67 47.47 1.07
N GLY A 654 -21.03 47.07 2.30
CA GLY A 654 -21.70 45.79 2.61
C GLY A 654 -20.94 44.96 3.64
N TYR A 655 -21.42 43.76 3.93
CA TYR A 655 -20.75 42.87 4.89
C TYR A 655 -19.47 42.26 4.30
N ALA A 656 -18.41 42.10 5.08
CA ALA A 656 -17.33 41.19 4.72
C ALA A 656 -17.83 39.73 4.78
N ILE A 657 -17.20 38.81 4.04
CA ILE A 657 -17.48 37.38 4.11
C ILE A 657 -16.23 36.70 4.64
N ASN A 658 -16.35 36.03 5.79
CA ASN A 658 -15.29 35.18 6.31
C ASN A 658 -15.41 33.84 5.62
N THR A 659 -14.37 33.43 4.88
CA THR A 659 -14.36 32.21 4.07
C THR A 659 -13.41 31.16 4.64
N LYS A 660 -13.82 29.90 4.58
CA LYS A 660 -13.00 28.74 4.99
C LYS A 660 -13.18 27.64 3.94
N HIS A 661 -12.15 27.41 3.13
CA HIS A 661 -12.24 26.56 1.94
C HIS A 661 -11.18 25.45 1.96
N ALA A 662 -11.57 24.24 1.56
CA ALA A 662 -10.69 23.10 1.43
C ALA A 662 -11.08 22.26 0.21
N GLN A 663 -10.14 22.07 -0.72
CA GLN A 663 -10.32 21.22 -1.89
C GLN A 663 -9.22 20.17 -1.94
N THR A 664 -9.59 18.89 -2.02
CA THR A 664 -8.62 17.79 -2.04
C THR A 664 -9.19 16.52 -2.65
N GLN A 665 -8.30 15.59 -2.96
CA GLN A 665 -8.62 14.22 -3.35
C GLN A 665 -8.03 13.25 -2.32
N VAL A 666 -8.87 12.39 -1.73
CA VAL A 666 -8.44 11.46 -0.68
C VAL A 666 -9.01 10.06 -0.91
N LEU A 667 -8.21 9.03 -0.62
CA LEU A 667 -8.64 7.64 -0.56
C LEU A 667 -9.01 7.31 0.89
N VAL A 668 -10.21 6.77 1.11
CA VAL A 668 -10.70 6.41 2.44
C VAL A 668 -11.32 5.01 2.40
N GLU A 669 -11.09 4.23 3.44
CA GLU A 669 -11.74 2.93 3.59
C GLU A 669 -13.26 3.08 3.78
N ASN A 670 -14.03 2.04 3.43
CA ASN A 670 -15.48 2.07 3.61
C ASN A 670 -15.87 2.17 5.10
N GLY A 671 -16.50 3.27 5.49
CA GLY A 671 -16.87 3.59 6.87
C GLY A 671 -15.74 4.19 7.70
N GLY A 672 -14.53 4.31 7.15
CA GLY A 672 -13.40 4.97 7.79
C GLY A 672 -13.56 6.48 7.81
N THR A 673 -12.97 7.14 8.81
CA THR A 673 -12.93 8.61 8.91
C THR A 673 -11.53 9.11 8.62
N VAL A 674 -11.39 10.07 7.71
CA VAL A 674 -10.14 10.78 7.44
C VAL A 674 -10.25 12.25 7.84
N VAL A 675 -9.16 12.82 8.35
CA VAL A 675 -9.00 14.27 8.53
C VAL A 675 -8.41 14.81 7.24
N ILE A 676 -9.15 15.64 6.51
CA ILE A 676 -8.65 16.22 5.25
C ILE A 676 -7.81 17.49 5.46
N GLY A 677 -7.98 18.15 6.60
CA GLY A 677 -7.24 19.35 6.93
C GLY A 677 -7.75 20.03 8.19
N GLY A 678 -6.98 21.03 8.62
CA GLY A 678 -7.33 21.89 9.74
C GLY A 678 -6.47 23.15 9.79
N ILE A 679 -6.93 24.14 10.55
CA ILE A 679 -6.25 25.42 10.76
C ILE A 679 -6.21 25.69 12.26
N TYR A 680 -5.02 25.99 12.77
CA TYR A 680 -4.79 26.43 14.14
C TYR A 680 -4.31 27.88 14.12
N THR A 681 -4.99 28.76 14.85
CA THR A 681 -4.56 30.15 15.03
C THR A 681 -4.54 30.50 16.51
N GLN A 682 -3.47 31.16 16.95
CA GLN A 682 -3.32 31.65 18.31
C GLN A 682 -2.84 33.10 18.27
N ASP A 683 -3.67 34.00 18.81
CA ASP A 683 -3.38 35.42 18.94
C ASP A 683 -3.22 35.78 20.42
N GLU A 684 -2.03 36.22 20.81
CA GLU A 684 -1.75 36.71 22.16
C GLU A 684 -1.42 38.21 22.14
N GLY A 685 -2.03 38.96 23.04
CA GLY A 685 -1.79 40.38 23.22
C GLY A 685 -1.55 40.72 24.68
N GLU A 686 -0.52 41.53 24.95
CA GLU A 686 -0.30 42.13 26.26
C GLU A 686 -0.07 43.65 26.09
N THR A 687 -0.97 44.44 26.65
CA THR A 687 -0.92 45.90 26.59
C THR A 687 -0.75 46.44 28.02
N VAL A 688 0.27 47.28 28.21
CA VAL A 688 0.56 47.94 29.50
C VAL A 688 0.59 49.44 29.30
N ASN A 689 -0.39 50.14 29.88
CA ASN A 689 -0.42 51.60 29.93
C ASN A 689 0.01 52.05 31.33
N LYS A 690 1.08 52.85 31.44
CA LYS A 690 1.64 53.23 32.74
C LYS A 690 2.01 54.70 32.79
N VAL A 691 2.03 55.27 34.00
CA VAL A 691 2.66 56.55 34.27
C VAL A 691 4.19 56.35 34.20
N PRO A 692 4.94 57.13 33.40
CA PRO A 692 6.39 57.04 33.35
C PRO A 692 7.01 57.19 34.74
N LEU A 693 8.11 56.47 35.00
CA LEU A 693 8.80 56.39 36.30
C LEU A 693 7.99 55.68 37.40
N LEU A 694 6.79 56.18 37.73
CA LEU A 694 5.97 55.67 38.84
C LEU A 694 5.41 54.26 38.59
N GLY A 695 5.12 53.90 37.34
CA GLY A 695 4.63 52.56 36.98
C GLY A 695 5.66 51.44 37.11
N ASP A 696 6.95 51.78 37.20
CA ASP A 696 8.08 50.83 37.24
C ASP A 696 8.60 50.56 38.66
N VAL A 697 8.04 51.24 39.66
CA VAL A 697 8.41 51.01 41.07
C VAL A 697 7.94 49.60 41.49
N PRO A 698 8.81 48.77 42.11
CA PRO A 698 8.41 47.46 42.62
C PRO A 698 7.23 47.57 43.60
N VAL A 699 6.26 46.66 43.49
CA VAL A 699 5.01 46.61 44.28
C VAL A 699 4.07 47.79 44.03
N LEU A 700 4.52 49.02 44.26
CA LEU A 700 3.71 50.25 44.16
C LEU A 700 3.38 50.65 42.72
N GLY A 701 4.19 50.25 41.73
CA GLY A 701 3.96 50.59 40.34
C GLY A 701 2.67 50.03 39.77
N ASN A 702 2.07 49.01 40.41
CA ASN A 702 0.74 48.50 40.06
C ASN A 702 -0.39 49.51 40.29
N LEU A 703 -0.19 50.54 41.13
CA LEU A 703 -1.15 51.62 41.33
C LEU A 703 -1.08 52.70 40.22
N PHE A 704 -0.06 52.63 39.37
CA PHE A 704 0.23 53.62 38.33
C PHE A 704 0.24 53.01 36.92
N LYS A 705 -0.35 51.82 36.74
CA LYS A 705 -0.48 51.16 35.45
C LYS A 705 -1.80 50.40 35.30
N ASN A 706 -2.27 50.28 34.07
CA ASN A 706 -3.26 49.30 33.64
C ASN A 706 -2.54 48.22 32.81
N LYS A 707 -2.90 46.97 33.06
CA LYS A 707 -2.43 45.80 32.31
C LYS A 707 -3.62 45.03 31.75
N THR A 708 -3.66 44.86 30.43
CA THR A 708 -4.61 44.02 29.71
C THR A 708 -3.86 42.90 29.00
N ARG A 709 -4.28 41.66 29.21
CA ARG A 709 -3.79 40.47 28.51
C ARG A 709 -4.96 39.78 27.83
N THR A 710 -4.81 39.47 26.55
CA THR A 710 -5.79 38.74 25.74
C THR A 710 -5.12 37.55 25.08
N SER A 711 -5.85 36.45 24.95
CA SER A 711 -5.45 35.25 24.22
C SER A 711 -6.67 34.73 23.47
N SER A 712 -6.55 34.47 22.18
CA SER A 712 -7.60 33.87 21.36
C SER A 712 -7.03 32.69 20.60
N LYS A 713 -7.60 31.51 20.79
CA LYS A 713 -7.24 30.29 20.07
C LYS A 713 -8.44 29.83 19.26
N THR A 714 -8.20 29.48 18.00
CA THR A 714 -9.21 28.95 17.09
C THR A 714 -8.66 27.72 16.39
N GLU A 715 -9.42 26.64 16.44
CA GLU A 715 -9.13 25.35 15.84
C GLU A 715 -10.24 24.98 14.87
N LEU A 716 -9.89 24.77 13.60
CA LEU A 716 -10.78 24.21 12.58
C LEU A 716 -10.28 22.84 12.19
N LEU A 717 -11.15 21.83 12.18
CA LEU A 717 -10.88 20.49 11.68
C LEU A 717 -11.99 20.03 10.75
N ILE A 718 -11.62 19.41 9.63
CA ILE A 718 -12.58 18.85 8.66
C ILE A 718 -12.36 17.35 8.55
N PHE A 719 -13.40 16.59 8.89
CA PHE A 719 -13.45 15.15 8.80
C PHE A 719 -14.36 14.71 7.66
N LEU A 720 -14.02 13.62 6.99
CA LEU A 720 -14.85 12.95 5.99
C LEU A 720 -15.00 11.48 6.33
N THR A 721 -16.20 10.96 6.15
CA THR A 721 -16.52 9.53 6.34
C THR A 721 -17.42 9.07 5.20
N PRO A 722 -16.88 8.36 4.18
CA PRO A 722 -17.70 7.70 3.18
C PRO A 722 -18.22 6.35 3.69
N LYS A 723 -19.45 6.01 3.32
CA LYS A 723 -20.06 4.71 3.59
C LYS A 723 -20.75 4.21 2.33
N VAL A 724 -20.28 3.10 1.78
CA VAL A 724 -20.93 2.45 0.64
C VAL A 724 -22.22 1.79 1.11
N VAL A 725 -23.34 2.16 0.49
CA VAL A 725 -24.67 1.63 0.81
C VAL A 725 -24.86 0.35 0.00
N SER A 726 -24.87 -0.80 0.68
CA SER A 726 -25.34 -2.06 0.10
C SER A 726 -26.87 -2.10 0.15
N GLU A 727 -27.51 -2.60 -0.91
CA GLU A 727 -28.97 -2.62 -1.18
C GLU A 727 -29.88 -3.17 -0.05
N ARG A 728 -29.34 -3.65 1.07
CA ARG A 728 -30.10 -4.15 2.23
C ARG A 728 -30.26 -3.18 3.39
N ALA A 729 -29.70 -1.98 3.34
CA ALA A 729 -29.95 -0.97 4.36
C ALA A 729 -31.21 -0.16 4.00
N THR A 730 -32.36 -0.69 4.40
CA THR A 730 -33.61 0.08 4.49
C THR A 730 -33.35 1.34 5.31
N VAL A 731 -33.40 2.48 4.62
CA VAL A 731 -33.49 3.81 5.24
C VAL A 731 -34.80 3.83 6.04
N ARG A 732 -34.69 3.80 7.36
CA ARG A 732 -35.76 4.14 8.31
C ARG A 732 -35.32 5.35 9.09
#